data_AF-A0A6N3AX12-F1
#
_entry.id   AF-A0A6N3AX12-F1
#
_cell.length_a   1.000
_cell.length_b   1.000
_cell.length_c   1.000
_cell.angle_alpha   90.00
_cell.angle_beta   90.00
_cell.angle_gamma   90.00
#
_symmetry.space_group_name_H-M   'P 1'
#
loop_
_entity.id
_entity.type
_entity.pdbx_description
1 polymer ?
#
loop_
_entity_poly.entity_id
_entity_poly.type
_entity_poly.pdbx_seq_one_letter_code
_entity_poly.pdbx_strand_id
1 'polypeptide(L)'
;MKTISRYLYDNLDREYERKDLYLKEVATLQEKIKESSKEDKARLNKELQELKKNKSNNIYIKKLNDFKEKERSFLKDLEEKSKSIKITNGTSLKKVDELEIRLFKAYEKEKFYKSYVELTYDAELIYKQSKIEIDQIPQVIEFAKESKRELEEAKIALEKISPEEEKAFKEEFEKYKVQEKKLLKDNIKTVKSRTSEGLISDKAKDESIKRLKRVMKERILVKSFESKKNYYSEIVKNKEHELSRILKQKIKTVNINVSDIRRVVPVEVDKTIPIISFITFLFPGLGQLLNKQYTKAIIMFLATIYIYLIAIPYALGFGNYRGQGIAGLITLAKDAGRLDRSIIFMVEGIVAIVFLAIALILMILSFKDVNKVEKDTIRGVRYRVWCETKQTLSEDGLPYLVSLPALVIIVFIVFVPVMTTILLSFTGMDPQNQAKFGWDAVRNYKMILLGQGMAGSIFWKILGWTIIWTIGATSLGIFLGFALALLLNNERIKGKTFFRSIYLLPWAVPAFITIMFFSILSAPNGALTELLRGIFGPGFQIKNDPFVTKVVLICLQGWLGSSYIFLLATGVLQSINKELYEAADIDGASSFRKLTKITIPLVLFQTAPLLVGQYTFNFNNFSNIYLFNSGGPFNPVSYGNLAGETDILISYIYKLTMENQYQALGAAITILISIALMIVSYIGYRNTDAFRKEK
;
A
#
# COMPACT_ATOMS: atom_id res chain seq x y z
N MET A 1 -41.88 18.60 -4.01
CA MET A 1 -41.03 19.80 -3.84
C MET A 1 -39.79 19.39 -3.08
N LYS A 2 -38.59 19.71 -3.56
CA LYS A 2 -37.36 19.44 -2.81
C LYS A 2 -37.25 20.47 -1.70
N THR A 3 -37.08 20.01 -0.47
CA THR A 3 -37.21 20.83 0.74
C THR A 3 -35.86 21.27 1.26
N ILE A 4 -35.78 22.55 1.59
CA ILE A 4 -34.68 23.15 2.32
C ILE A 4 -34.85 22.72 3.78
N SER A 5 -33.79 22.17 4.38
CA SER A 5 -33.80 21.80 5.80
C SER A 5 -33.84 23.05 6.67
N ARG A 6 -34.67 23.06 7.73
CA ARG A 6 -34.68 24.12 8.73
C ARG A 6 -33.38 24.21 9.53
N TYR A 7 -32.74 23.07 9.76
CA TYR A 7 -31.48 22.95 10.50
C TYR A 7 -30.30 22.68 9.58
N LEU A 8 -29.13 23.15 10.00
CA LEU A 8 -27.82 22.86 9.41
C LEU A 8 -27.02 21.96 10.36
N TYR A 9 -26.11 21.19 9.79
CA TYR A 9 -25.21 20.31 10.51
C TYR A 9 -23.76 20.65 10.22
N ASP A 10 -22.91 20.54 11.22
CA ASP A 10 -21.46 20.65 11.06
C ASP A 10 -20.81 19.27 10.80
N ASN A 11 -19.47 19.23 10.70
CA ASN A 11 -18.73 17.98 10.47
C ASN A 11 -18.84 16.97 11.62
N LEU A 12 -19.33 17.38 12.79
CA LEU A 12 -19.51 16.56 13.99
C LEU A 12 -20.98 16.19 14.19
N ASP A 13 -21.82 16.38 13.17
CA ASP A 13 -23.27 16.17 13.19
C ASP A 13 -24.01 16.97 14.29
N ARG A 14 -23.43 18.09 14.76
CA ARG A 14 -24.12 19.00 15.68
C ARG A 14 -25.10 19.85 14.91
N GLU A 15 -26.26 20.07 15.52
CA GLU A 15 -27.38 20.80 14.92
C GLU A 15 -27.27 22.31 15.16
N TYR A 16 -27.56 23.11 14.13
CA TYR A 16 -27.55 24.57 14.15
C TYR A 16 -28.81 25.11 13.47
N GLU A 17 -29.39 26.17 14.04
CA GLU A 17 -30.45 26.92 13.36
C GLU A 17 -29.90 27.78 12.22
N ARG A 18 -30.66 27.96 11.14
CA ARG A 18 -30.25 28.91 10.09
C ARG A 18 -30.16 30.34 10.59
N LYS A 19 -29.06 31.02 10.25
CA LYS A 19 -28.89 32.48 10.39
C LYS A 19 -29.51 33.21 9.19
N ASP A 20 -29.61 32.54 8.04
CA ASP A 20 -30.40 33.04 6.92
C ASP A 20 -31.89 32.97 7.22
N LEU A 21 -32.43 34.08 7.71
CA LEU A 21 -33.84 34.18 8.11
C LEU A 21 -34.80 33.96 6.93
N TYR A 22 -34.40 34.34 5.71
CA TYR A 22 -35.20 34.08 4.51
C TYR A 22 -35.26 32.57 4.21
N LEU A 23 -34.13 31.87 4.24
CA LEU A 23 -34.11 30.41 4.04
C LEU A 23 -34.79 29.66 5.19
N LYS A 24 -34.69 30.16 6.43
CA LYS A 24 -35.41 29.64 7.60
C LYS A 24 -36.92 29.73 7.43
N GLU A 25 -37.42 30.88 6.96
CA GLU A 25 -38.84 31.11 6.67
C GLU A 25 -39.33 30.19 5.54
N VAL A 26 -38.55 30.08 4.45
CA VAL A 26 -38.82 29.15 3.35
C VAL A 26 -38.88 27.70 3.84
N ALA A 27 -37.92 27.25 4.65
CA ALA A 27 -37.90 25.90 5.19
C ALA A 27 -39.11 25.63 6.10
N THR A 28 -39.46 26.57 6.97
CA THR A 28 -40.61 26.49 7.89
C THR A 28 -41.93 26.38 7.11
N LEU A 29 -42.11 27.18 6.06
CA LEU A 29 -43.29 27.07 5.19
C LEU A 29 -43.33 25.72 4.46
N GLN A 30 -42.18 25.20 4.00
CA GLN A 30 -42.10 23.90 3.35
C GLN A 30 -42.42 22.73 4.30
N GLU A 31 -42.00 22.80 5.57
CA GLU A 31 -42.38 21.84 6.62
C GLU A 31 -43.88 21.89 6.90
N LYS A 32 -44.44 23.09 7.11
CA LYS A 32 -45.90 23.28 7.28
C LYS A 32 -46.69 22.71 6.10
N ILE A 33 -46.27 22.95 4.85
CA ILE A 33 -46.92 22.41 3.65
C ILE A 33 -46.91 20.87 3.64
N LYS A 34 -45.85 20.23 4.16
CA LYS A 34 -45.80 18.77 4.24
C LYS A 34 -46.82 18.21 5.24
N GLU A 35 -46.95 18.87 6.39
CA GLU A 35 -47.78 18.45 7.53
C GLU A 35 -49.27 18.82 7.39
N SER A 36 -49.61 19.78 6.52
CA SER A 36 -50.96 20.34 6.41
C SER A 36 -51.95 19.50 5.59
N SER A 37 -53.25 19.76 5.75
CA SER A 37 -54.36 19.16 4.99
C SER A 37 -54.40 19.61 3.50
N LYS A 38 -55.20 18.97 2.63
CA LYS A 38 -55.26 19.31 1.19
C LYS A 38 -55.67 20.77 0.92
N GLU A 39 -56.56 21.35 1.72
CA GLU A 39 -57.05 22.72 1.56
C GLU A 39 -56.00 23.75 2.00
N ASP A 40 -55.34 23.51 3.13
CA ASP A 40 -54.28 24.36 3.67
C ASP A 40 -53.02 24.37 2.79
N LYS A 41 -52.73 23.25 2.11
CA LYS A 41 -51.59 23.15 1.17
C LYS A 41 -51.69 24.16 0.04
N ALA A 42 -52.88 24.44 -0.50
CA ALA A 42 -53.03 25.39 -1.60
C ALA A 42 -52.69 26.82 -1.14
N ARG A 43 -53.19 27.22 0.03
CA ARG A 43 -52.90 28.52 0.66
C ARG A 43 -51.41 28.68 0.97
N LEU A 44 -50.81 27.72 1.65
CA LEU A 44 -49.40 27.78 2.04
C LEU A 44 -48.45 27.74 0.83
N ASN A 45 -48.80 27.01 -0.25
CA ASN A 45 -48.01 27.06 -1.49
C ASN A 45 -48.07 28.43 -2.16
N LYS A 46 -49.22 29.12 -2.11
CA LYS A 46 -49.35 30.50 -2.62
C LYS A 46 -48.48 31.47 -1.82
N GLU A 47 -48.51 31.36 -0.49
CA GLU A 47 -47.65 32.14 0.42
C GLU A 47 -46.15 31.89 0.16
N LEU A 48 -45.74 30.63 -0.03
CA LEU A 48 -44.37 30.28 -0.41
C LEU A 48 -43.96 30.83 -1.79
N GLN A 49 -44.88 30.89 -2.76
CA GLN A 49 -44.61 31.49 -4.07
C GLN A 49 -44.47 33.01 -3.98
N GLU A 50 -45.32 33.68 -3.21
CA GLU A 50 -45.22 35.13 -2.96
C GLU A 50 -43.91 35.49 -2.24
N LEU A 51 -43.51 34.72 -1.22
CA LEU A 51 -42.23 34.90 -0.53
C LEU A 51 -41.04 34.79 -1.49
N LYS A 52 -41.06 33.79 -2.39
CA LYS A 52 -40.01 33.62 -3.41
C LYS A 52 -39.99 34.75 -4.43
N LYS A 53 -41.17 35.24 -4.86
CA LYS A 53 -41.29 36.35 -5.81
C LYS A 53 -40.78 37.67 -5.20
N ASN A 54 -40.99 37.88 -3.91
CA ASN A 54 -40.57 39.07 -3.16
C ASN A 54 -39.20 38.93 -2.47
N LYS A 55 -38.35 37.97 -2.85
CA LYS A 55 -37.04 37.72 -2.23
C LYS A 55 -36.15 38.97 -2.11
N SER A 56 -36.12 39.83 -3.15
CA SER A 56 -35.33 41.06 -3.17
C SER A 56 -35.80 42.11 -2.14
N ASN A 57 -37.08 42.08 -1.77
CA ASN A 57 -37.67 43.01 -0.81
C ASN A 57 -37.57 42.54 0.65
N ASN A 58 -37.15 41.28 0.89
CA ASN A 58 -37.01 40.73 2.23
C ASN A 58 -35.97 41.50 3.07
N ILE A 59 -36.33 41.80 4.33
CA ILE A 59 -35.51 42.61 5.26
C ILE A 59 -34.13 41.99 5.49
N TYR A 60 -34.07 40.67 5.65
CA TYR A 60 -32.80 39.97 5.86
C TYR A 60 -31.91 40.06 4.62
N ILE A 61 -32.47 39.83 3.43
CA ILE A 61 -31.72 39.90 2.16
C ILE A 61 -31.14 41.30 1.93
N LYS A 62 -31.89 42.37 2.26
CA LYS A 62 -31.38 43.75 2.21
C LYS A 62 -30.20 43.97 3.15
N LYS A 63 -30.31 43.52 4.41
CA LYS A 63 -29.21 43.59 5.39
C LYS A 63 -27.99 42.77 4.95
N LEU A 64 -28.20 41.60 4.37
CA LEU A 64 -27.12 40.74 3.87
C LEU A 64 -26.41 41.38 2.66
N ASN A 65 -27.14 42.04 1.77
CA ASN A 65 -26.55 42.75 0.63
C ASN A 65 -25.76 43.98 1.08
N ASP A 66 -26.30 44.79 2.00
CA ASP A 66 -25.59 45.92 2.62
C ASP A 66 -24.29 45.46 3.31
N PHE A 67 -24.36 44.35 4.06
CA PHE A 67 -23.17 43.71 4.64
C PHE A 67 -22.15 43.32 3.56
N LYS A 68 -22.57 42.66 2.47
CA LYS A 68 -21.65 42.24 1.39
C LYS A 68 -20.99 43.42 0.67
N GLU A 69 -21.70 44.54 0.52
CA GLU A 69 -21.12 45.76 -0.05
C GLU A 69 -20.08 46.38 0.90
N LYS A 70 -20.42 46.51 2.18
CA LYS A 70 -19.48 46.97 3.22
C LYS A 70 -18.27 46.05 3.35
N GLU A 71 -18.47 44.73 3.30
CA GLU A 71 -17.41 43.73 3.33
C GLU A 71 -16.45 43.90 2.15
N ARG A 72 -16.97 44.10 0.93
CA ARG A 72 -16.12 44.35 -0.25
C ARG A 72 -15.30 45.62 -0.12
N SER A 73 -15.89 46.71 0.35
CA SER A 73 -15.16 47.97 0.60
C SER A 73 -14.09 47.77 1.67
N PHE A 74 -14.47 47.19 2.81
CA PHE A 74 -13.57 46.90 3.92
C PHE A 74 -12.38 46.03 3.49
N LEU A 75 -12.61 44.96 2.72
CA LEU A 75 -11.53 44.08 2.26
C LEU A 75 -10.56 44.77 1.30
N LYS A 76 -11.05 45.70 0.46
CA LYS A 76 -10.17 46.53 -0.40
C LYS A 76 -9.32 47.47 0.45
N ASP A 77 -9.96 48.22 1.35
CA ASP A 77 -9.27 49.15 2.26
C ASP A 77 -8.25 48.42 3.14
N LEU A 78 -8.58 47.21 3.61
CA LEU A 78 -7.70 46.36 4.41
C LEU A 78 -6.45 45.94 3.63
N GLU A 79 -6.60 45.55 2.37
CA GLU A 79 -5.46 45.21 1.52
C GLU A 79 -4.55 46.41 1.28
N GLU A 80 -5.12 47.59 1.00
CA GLU A 80 -4.35 48.82 0.83
C GLU A 80 -3.60 49.22 2.11
N LYS A 81 -4.29 49.23 3.27
CA LYS A 81 -3.66 49.48 4.57
C LYS A 81 -2.55 48.48 4.86
N SER A 82 -2.75 47.20 4.54
CA SER A 82 -1.74 46.17 4.79
C SER A 82 -0.44 46.34 3.99
N LYS A 83 -0.50 46.98 2.81
CA LYS A 83 0.69 47.33 2.01
C LYS A 83 1.46 48.52 2.59
N SER A 84 0.76 49.44 3.25
CA SER A 84 1.35 50.63 3.87
C SER A 84 2.01 50.38 5.23
N ILE A 85 1.82 49.20 5.82
CA ILE A 85 2.52 48.78 7.03
C ILE A 85 4.00 48.63 6.67
N LYS A 86 4.76 49.72 6.88
CA LYS A 86 6.21 49.68 6.96
C LYS A 86 6.56 48.68 8.05
N ILE A 87 7.34 47.67 7.69
CA ILE A 87 7.93 46.68 8.59
C ILE A 87 8.69 47.44 9.67
N THR A 88 8.00 47.77 10.75
CA THR A 88 8.53 48.57 11.86
C THR A 88 8.95 47.54 12.89
N ASN A 89 10.08 46.88 12.63
CA ASN A 89 10.97 46.27 13.62
C ASN A 89 12.07 45.49 12.88
N GLY A 90 13.34 45.84 13.16
CA GLY A 90 14.55 45.40 12.46
C GLY A 90 14.95 43.92 12.62
N THR A 91 14.00 42.99 12.69
CA THR A 91 14.28 41.55 12.54
C THR A 91 14.19 41.19 11.07
N SER A 92 15.34 41.06 10.40
CA SER A 92 15.54 40.73 8.97
C SER A 92 14.99 39.35 8.54
N LEU A 93 13.76 38.98 8.95
CA LEU A 93 13.11 37.71 8.71
C LEU A 93 11.78 37.94 8.00
N LYS A 94 11.76 37.74 6.69
CA LYS A 94 10.56 37.85 5.83
C LYS A 94 9.31 37.15 6.40
N LYS A 95 9.49 35.99 7.05
CA LYS A 95 8.37 35.25 7.66
C LYS A 95 7.75 35.97 8.86
N VAL A 96 8.54 36.72 9.62
CA VAL A 96 8.04 37.54 10.74
C VAL A 96 7.18 38.66 10.18
N ASP A 97 7.66 39.35 9.14
CA ASP A 97 6.92 40.40 8.45
C ASP A 97 5.58 39.89 7.91
N GLU A 98 5.58 38.71 7.28
CA GLU A 98 4.36 38.04 6.81
C GLU A 98 3.38 37.73 7.95
N LEU A 99 3.88 37.32 9.12
CA LEU A 99 3.07 37.03 10.31
C LEU A 99 2.54 38.31 10.97
N GLU A 100 3.32 39.39 10.99
CA GLU A 100 2.88 40.70 11.52
C GLU A 100 1.77 41.30 10.65
N ILE A 101 1.91 41.25 9.33
CA ILE A 101 0.86 41.65 8.39
C ILE A 101 -0.39 40.78 8.58
N ARG A 102 -0.22 39.47 8.76
CA ARG A 102 -1.33 38.54 9.00
C ARG A 102 -2.04 38.86 10.33
N LEU A 103 -1.29 39.15 11.39
CA LEU A 103 -1.82 39.53 12.69
C LEU A 103 -2.59 40.85 12.63
N PHE A 104 -2.06 41.86 11.94
CA PHE A 104 -2.79 43.11 11.69
C PHE A 104 -4.12 42.87 10.97
N LYS A 105 -4.10 42.07 9.89
CA LYS A 105 -5.32 41.70 9.16
C LYS A 105 -6.30 40.97 10.08
N ALA A 106 -5.82 40.13 11.00
CA ALA A 106 -6.68 39.44 11.95
C ALA A 106 -7.38 40.42 12.93
N TYR A 107 -6.66 41.40 13.48
CA TYR A 107 -7.26 42.43 14.36
C TYR A 107 -8.36 43.25 13.66
N GLU A 108 -8.08 43.75 12.44
CA GLU A 108 -9.06 44.53 11.69
C GLU A 108 -10.29 43.68 11.31
N LYS A 109 -10.08 42.41 10.94
CA LYS A 109 -11.17 41.46 10.65
C LYS A 109 -11.99 41.14 11.90
N GLU A 110 -11.36 40.84 13.04
CA GLU A 110 -12.08 40.59 14.29
C GLU A 110 -13.02 41.75 14.61
N LYS A 111 -12.51 42.99 14.53
CA LYS A 111 -13.26 44.22 14.79
C LYS A 111 -14.44 44.39 13.83
N PHE A 112 -14.23 44.18 12.53
CA PHE A 112 -15.26 44.34 11.51
C PHE A 112 -16.35 43.26 11.62
N TYR A 113 -15.96 41.98 11.63
CA TYR A 113 -16.90 40.85 11.56
C TYR A 113 -17.68 40.61 12.85
N LYS A 114 -17.19 41.09 14.01
CA LYS A 114 -17.88 40.99 15.31
C LYS A 114 -19.32 41.50 15.25
N SER A 115 -19.57 42.58 14.53
CA SER A 115 -20.91 43.19 14.40
C SER A 115 -21.88 42.39 13.52
N TYR A 116 -21.37 41.39 12.77
CA TYR A 116 -22.14 40.63 11.79
C TYR A 116 -22.20 39.12 12.10
N VAL A 117 -21.67 38.69 13.26
CA VAL A 117 -21.68 37.28 13.68
C VAL A 117 -23.08 36.69 13.68
N GLU A 118 -24.08 37.43 14.16
CA GLU A 118 -25.49 36.98 14.17
C GLU A 118 -26.16 37.02 12.79
N LEU A 119 -25.60 37.78 11.83
CA LEU A 119 -26.19 37.95 10.50
C LEU A 119 -25.89 36.75 9.57
N THR A 120 -24.68 36.21 9.62
CA THR A 120 -24.26 35.11 8.73
C THR A 120 -23.15 34.27 9.34
N TYR A 121 -23.21 32.95 9.07
CA TYR A 121 -22.16 32.01 9.44
C TYR A 121 -20.81 32.29 8.77
N ASP A 122 -20.78 32.97 7.63
CA ASP A 122 -19.52 33.36 6.98
C ASP A 122 -18.77 34.43 7.80
N ALA A 123 -19.51 35.39 8.37
CA ALA A 123 -18.95 36.41 9.26
C ALA A 123 -18.48 35.78 10.58
N GLU A 124 -19.27 34.86 11.15
CA GLU A 124 -18.87 34.11 12.34
C GLU A 124 -17.59 33.29 12.11
N LEU A 125 -17.47 32.65 10.95
CA LEU A 125 -16.26 31.90 10.58
C LEU A 125 -15.03 32.81 10.61
N ILE A 126 -15.07 33.93 9.89
CA ILE A 126 -13.93 34.84 9.78
C ILE A 126 -13.60 35.44 11.16
N TYR A 127 -14.61 35.84 11.93
CA TYR A 127 -14.46 36.32 13.30
C TYR A 127 -13.70 35.31 14.18
N LYS A 128 -14.16 34.05 14.22
CA LYS A 128 -13.53 32.98 15.01
C LYS A 128 -12.11 32.66 14.53
N GLN A 129 -11.89 32.65 13.21
CA GLN A 129 -10.55 32.45 12.63
C GLN A 129 -9.59 33.56 13.05
N SER A 130 -10.01 34.82 12.95
CA SER A 130 -9.21 35.96 13.37
C SER A 130 -8.89 35.95 14.86
N LYS A 131 -9.81 35.48 15.72
CA LYS A 131 -9.55 35.34 17.16
C LYS A 131 -8.42 34.33 17.45
N ILE A 132 -8.37 33.20 16.76
CA ILE A 132 -7.27 32.22 16.90
C ILE A 132 -5.95 32.80 16.40
N GLU A 133 -5.98 33.53 15.28
CA GLU A 133 -4.78 34.18 14.75
C GLU A 133 -4.22 35.21 15.74
N ILE A 134 -5.08 36.02 16.36
CA ILE A 134 -4.71 36.99 17.40
C ILE A 134 -4.11 36.30 18.63
N ASP A 135 -4.66 35.17 19.04
CA ASP A 135 -4.19 34.41 20.21
C ASP A 135 -2.84 33.72 19.98
N GLN A 136 -2.64 33.12 18.81
CA GLN A 136 -1.50 32.21 18.59
C GLN A 136 -0.34 32.83 17.80
N ILE A 137 -0.58 33.76 16.86
CA ILE A 137 0.49 34.34 16.03
C ILE A 137 1.53 35.13 16.86
N PRO A 138 1.17 35.91 17.90
CA PRO A 138 2.16 36.66 18.69
C PRO A 138 3.26 35.77 19.27
N GLN A 139 2.91 34.60 19.81
CA GLN A 139 3.87 33.64 20.37
C GLN A 139 4.82 33.08 19.31
N VAL A 140 4.35 32.93 18.06
CA VAL A 140 5.19 32.47 16.93
C VAL A 140 6.14 33.56 16.48
N ILE A 141 5.68 34.82 16.47
CA ILE A 141 6.53 35.99 16.17
C ILE A 141 7.61 36.13 17.23
N GLU A 142 7.26 36.10 18.51
CA GLU A 142 8.19 36.22 19.63
C GLU A 142 9.27 35.13 19.56
N PHE A 143 8.87 33.86 19.39
CA PHE A 143 9.80 32.76 19.17
C PHE A 143 10.76 33.02 18.00
N ALA A 144 10.26 33.49 16.86
CA ALA A 144 11.10 33.76 15.70
C ALA A 144 12.08 34.92 15.94
N LYS A 145 11.66 35.98 16.62
CA LYS A 145 12.50 37.12 16.97
C LYS A 145 13.57 36.72 17.98
N GLU A 146 13.22 35.96 19.00
CA GLU A 146 14.14 35.47 20.03
C GLU A 146 15.17 34.50 19.45
N SER A 147 14.74 33.46 18.72
CA SER A 147 15.67 32.52 18.07
C SER A 147 16.62 33.23 17.10
N LYS A 148 16.18 34.32 16.45
CA LYS A 148 17.03 35.12 15.57
C LYS A 148 18.02 35.98 16.34
N ARG A 149 17.58 36.62 17.43
CA ARG A 149 18.46 37.40 18.30
C ARG A 149 19.57 36.52 18.85
N GLU A 150 19.23 35.36 19.42
CA GLU A 150 20.20 34.40 19.95
C GLU A 150 21.14 33.85 18.89
N LEU A 151 20.66 33.66 17.66
CA LEU A 151 21.50 33.26 16.52
C LEU A 151 22.55 34.33 16.20
N GLU A 152 22.16 35.61 16.14
CA GLU A 152 23.10 36.70 15.86
C GLU A 152 24.07 36.91 17.02
N GLU A 153 23.60 36.84 18.27
CA GLU A 153 24.45 36.89 19.46
C GLU A 153 25.50 35.77 19.46
N ALA A 154 25.11 34.54 19.12
CA ALA A 154 26.02 33.41 19.02
C ALA A 154 27.02 33.55 17.87
N LYS A 155 26.61 34.11 16.71
CA LYS A 155 27.52 34.39 15.58
C LYS A 155 28.56 35.44 15.95
N ILE A 156 28.13 36.56 16.54
CA ILE A 156 29.02 37.62 17.02
C ILE A 156 29.97 37.07 18.08
N ALA A 157 29.48 36.26 19.01
CA ALA A 157 30.31 35.63 20.03
C ALA A 157 31.36 34.70 19.43
N LEU A 158 31.03 33.97 18.36
CA LEU A 158 31.94 33.06 17.66
C LEU A 158 33.04 33.81 16.87
N GLU A 159 32.72 34.97 16.31
CA GLU A 159 33.70 35.85 15.64
C GLU A 159 34.69 36.49 16.62
N LYS A 160 34.26 36.75 17.86
CA LYS A 160 35.09 37.38 18.92
C LYS A 160 36.06 36.42 19.62
N ILE A 161 36.06 35.13 19.30
CA ILE A 161 36.88 34.13 19.99
C ILE A 161 38.34 34.25 19.56
N SER A 162 39.25 34.49 20.53
CA SER A 162 40.70 34.52 20.27
C SER A 162 41.22 33.12 19.87
N PRO A 163 42.06 33.01 18.83
CA PRO A 163 42.72 31.76 18.45
C PRO A 163 43.57 31.13 19.57
N GLU A 164 44.09 31.96 20.47
CA GLU A 164 44.94 31.53 21.59
C GLU A 164 44.14 30.80 22.68
N GLU A 165 42.96 31.31 23.04
CA GLU A 165 42.04 30.68 24.00
C GLU A 165 41.60 29.28 23.52
N GLU A 166 41.28 29.16 22.24
CA GLU A 166 40.85 27.88 21.64
C GLU A 166 42.02 26.88 21.55
N LYS A 167 43.25 27.35 21.32
CA LYS A 167 44.43 26.49 21.33
C LYS A 167 44.71 25.95 22.75
N ALA A 168 44.65 26.81 23.76
CA ALA A 168 44.81 26.42 25.16
C ALA A 168 43.76 25.39 25.59
N PHE A 169 42.49 25.59 25.23
CA PHE A 169 41.43 24.63 25.50
C PHE A 169 41.66 23.28 24.81
N LYS A 170 42.10 23.26 23.55
CA LYS A 170 42.38 21.99 22.83
C LYS A 170 43.45 21.17 23.52
N GLU A 171 44.50 21.81 24.03
CA GLU A 171 45.55 21.13 24.79
C GLU A 171 45.02 20.57 26.11
N GLU A 172 44.20 21.32 26.85
CA GLU A 172 43.53 20.83 28.06
C GLU A 172 42.58 19.67 27.76
N PHE A 173 41.79 19.77 26.69
CA PHE A 173 40.80 18.78 26.29
C PHE A 173 41.43 17.44 25.89
N GLU A 174 42.57 17.47 25.19
CA GLU A 174 43.30 16.24 24.87
C GLU A 174 43.90 15.58 26.13
N LYS A 175 44.42 16.37 27.08
CA LYS A 175 44.85 15.84 28.39
C LYS A 175 43.68 15.19 29.13
N TYR A 176 42.51 15.82 29.15
CA TYR A 176 41.30 15.29 29.77
C TYR A 176 40.83 13.97 29.12
N LYS A 177 40.83 13.88 27.79
CA LYS A 177 40.51 12.64 27.07
C LYS A 177 41.45 11.49 27.43
N VAL A 178 42.75 11.77 27.54
CA VAL A 178 43.73 10.76 27.93
C VAL A 178 43.47 10.26 29.36
N GLN A 179 43.16 11.18 30.29
CA GLN A 179 42.79 10.84 31.67
C GLN A 179 41.53 9.97 31.73
N GLU A 180 40.43 10.35 31.06
CA GLU A 180 39.18 9.58 31.04
C GLU A 180 39.35 8.20 30.37
N LYS A 181 40.18 8.10 29.31
CA LYS A 181 40.52 6.80 28.70
C LYS A 181 41.31 5.90 29.65
N LYS A 182 42.21 6.48 30.46
CA LYS A 182 42.96 5.74 31.49
C LYS A 182 42.01 5.25 32.58
N LEU A 183 41.16 6.12 33.11
CA LEU A 183 40.13 5.79 34.11
C LEU A 183 39.19 4.68 33.61
N LEU A 184 38.78 4.72 32.33
CA LEU A 184 37.97 3.66 31.72
C LEU A 184 38.71 2.31 31.73
N LYS A 185 40.00 2.28 31.37
CA LYS A 185 40.80 1.04 31.38
C LYS A 185 40.89 0.45 32.80
N ASP A 186 41.14 1.29 33.79
CA ASP A 186 41.25 0.87 35.19
C ASP A 186 39.91 0.35 35.74
N ASN A 187 38.81 1.01 35.41
CA ASN A 187 37.46 0.55 35.76
C ASN A 187 37.08 -0.76 35.07
N ILE A 188 37.43 -0.94 33.79
CA ILE A 188 37.21 -2.21 33.08
C ILE A 188 38.03 -3.33 33.71
N LYS A 189 39.29 -3.06 34.11
CA LYS A 189 40.14 -4.03 34.80
C LYS A 189 39.50 -4.46 36.13
N THR A 190 38.97 -3.50 36.89
CA THR A 190 38.26 -3.76 38.15
C THR A 190 37.00 -4.61 37.95
N VAL A 191 36.18 -4.29 36.95
CA VAL A 191 34.98 -5.09 36.62
C VAL A 191 35.36 -6.51 36.20
N LYS A 192 36.42 -6.68 35.41
CA LYS A 192 36.93 -8.01 35.04
C LYS A 192 37.44 -8.80 36.25
N SER A 193 38.17 -8.15 37.16
CA SER A 193 38.66 -8.78 38.41
C SER A 193 37.50 -9.29 39.27
N ARG A 194 36.47 -8.46 39.48
CA ARG A 194 35.26 -8.85 40.22
C ARG A 194 34.51 -10.01 39.57
N THR A 195 34.60 -10.15 38.25
CA THR A 195 34.02 -11.29 37.54
C THR A 195 34.85 -12.56 37.79
N SER A 196 36.18 -12.47 37.70
CA SER A 196 37.07 -13.60 38.00
C SER A 196 37.03 -14.04 39.46
N GLU A 197 36.70 -13.13 40.38
CA GLU A 197 36.48 -13.41 41.80
C GLU A 197 35.07 -13.96 42.10
N GLY A 198 34.18 -14.09 41.09
CA GLY A 198 32.83 -14.62 41.24
C GLY A 198 31.80 -13.65 41.85
N LEU A 199 32.15 -12.37 42.05
CA LEU A 199 31.28 -11.36 42.67
C LEU A 199 30.19 -10.83 41.73
N ILE A 200 30.36 -10.94 40.40
CA ILE A 200 29.39 -10.51 39.40
C ILE A 200 29.29 -11.52 38.23
N SER A 201 28.12 -11.63 37.60
CA SER A 201 27.90 -12.52 36.45
C SER A 201 28.50 -11.98 35.15
N ASP A 202 28.75 -12.86 34.16
CA ASP A 202 29.25 -12.46 32.84
C ASP A 202 28.33 -11.47 32.12
N LYS A 203 27.01 -11.62 32.27
CA LYS A 203 26.03 -10.67 31.74
C LYS A 203 26.13 -9.29 32.41
N ALA A 204 26.32 -9.27 33.74
CA ALA A 204 26.50 -8.02 34.49
C ALA A 204 27.82 -7.33 34.15
N LYS A 205 28.89 -8.09 33.88
CA LYS A 205 30.17 -7.58 33.36
C LYS A 205 29.99 -6.85 32.04
N ASP A 206 29.34 -7.48 31.06
CA ASP A 206 29.17 -6.90 29.73
C ASP A 206 28.34 -5.60 29.76
N GLU A 207 27.24 -5.57 30.52
CA GLU A 207 26.45 -4.35 30.71
C GLU A 207 27.21 -3.25 31.47
N SER A 208 27.99 -3.61 32.50
CA SER A 208 28.81 -2.65 33.24
C SER A 208 29.88 -2.01 32.35
N ILE A 209 30.53 -2.79 31.49
CA ILE A 209 31.51 -2.28 30.53
C ILE A 209 30.86 -1.35 29.51
N LYS A 210 29.67 -1.70 28.98
CA LYS A 210 28.92 -0.81 28.07
C LYS A 210 28.56 0.51 28.76
N ARG A 211 28.05 0.45 29.99
CA ARG A 211 27.71 1.64 30.78
C ARG A 211 28.93 2.54 30.99
N LEU A 212 30.08 1.99 31.39
CA LEU A 212 31.31 2.75 31.59
C LEU A 212 31.77 3.46 30.30
N LYS A 213 31.72 2.77 29.16
CA LYS A 213 32.03 3.38 27.85
C LYS A 213 31.08 4.53 27.50
N ARG A 214 29.79 4.40 27.84
CA ARG A 214 28.79 5.45 27.62
C ARG A 214 29.05 6.68 28.50
N VAL A 215 29.28 6.46 29.80
CA VAL A 215 29.59 7.54 30.75
C VAL A 215 30.84 8.33 30.34
N MET A 216 31.90 7.64 29.90
CA MET A 216 33.10 8.31 29.37
C MET A 216 32.77 9.19 28.14
N LYS A 217 31.97 8.67 27.20
CA LYS A 217 31.55 9.47 26.03
C LYS A 217 30.74 10.70 26.43
N GLU A 218 29.81 10.55 27.36
CA GLU A 218 29.01 11.67 27.90
C GLU A 218 29.90 12.73 28.56
N ARG A 219 30.87 12.34 29.40
CA ARG A 219 31.82 13.26 30.03
C ARG A 219 32.69 14.01 29.03
N ILE A 220 33.25 13.30 28.05
CA ILE A 220 34.06 13.92 26.99
C ILE A 220 33.20 14.92 26.19
N LEU A 221 31.94 14.58 25.90
CA LEU A 221 31.02 15.47 25.21
C LEU A 221 30.71 16.72 26.04
N VAL A 222 30.38 16.57 27.32
CA VAL A 222 30.14 17.71 28.24
C VAL A 222 31.37 18.61 28.31
N LYS A 223 32.57 18.04 28.53
CA LYS A 223 33.83 18.80 28.52
C LYS A 223 34.04 19.53 27.19
N SER A 224 33.67 18.93 26.06
CA SER A 224 33.83 19.57 24.74
C SER A 224 33.02 20.86 24.56
N PHE A 225 31.92 21.01 25.31
CA PHE A 225 31.09 22.22 25.33
C PHE A 225 31.66 23.34 26.22
N GLU A 226 32.71 23.08 26.99
CA GLU A 226 33.44 24.15 27.67
C GLU A 226 34.27 25.00 26.68
N SER A 227 34.58 24.48 25.49
CA SER A 227 35.06 25.31 24.38
C SER A 227 33.94 26.27 23.99
N LYS A 228 34.19 27.57 24.17
CA LYS A 228 33.31 28.64 23.67
C LYS A 228 32.99 28.45 22.19
N LYS A 229 33.97 28.00 21.39
CA LYS A 229 33.78 27.76 19.95
C LYS A 229 32.79 26.63 19.69
N ASN A 230 32.93 25.49 20.36
CA ASN A 230 32.00 24.37 20.20
C ASN A 230 30.61 24.73 20.74
N TYR A 231 30.54 25.40 21.88
CA TYR A 231 29.30 25.87 22.49
C TYR A 231 28.51 26.79 21.55
N TYR A 232 29.10 27.89 21.10
CA TYR A 232 28.42 28.83 20.21
C TYR A 232 28.15 28.23 18.82
N SER A 233 29.03 27.37 18.31
CA SER A 233 28.78 26.64 17.05
C SER A 233 27.54 25.75 17.14
N GLU A 234 27.35 25.05 18.26
CA GLU A 234 26.17 24.21 18.46
C GLU A 234 24.90 25.03 18.66
N ILE A 235 24.98 26.19 19.35
CA ILE A 235 23.87 27.15 19.42
C ILE A 235 23.48 27.62 18.02
N VAL A 236 24.45 28.03 17.19
CA VAL A 236 24.19 28.46 15.81
C VAL A 236 23.44 27.38 15.03
N LYS A 237 23.93 26.13 15.05
CA LYS A 237 23.24 25.01 14.38
C LYS A 237 21.83 24.79 14.90
N ASN A 238 21.65 24.82 16.23
CA ASN A 238 20.34 24.63 16.83
C ASN A 238 19.37 25.75 16.44
N LYS A 239 19.79 27.01 16.52
CA LYS A 239 18.95 28.17 16.19
C LYS A 239 18.63 28.26 14.69
N GLU A 240 19.56 27.85 13.83
CA GLU A 240 19.28 27.67 12.39
C GLU A 240 18.26 26.55 12.14
N HIS A 241 18.35 25.45 12.88
CA HIS A 241 17.34 24.39 12.84
C HIS A 241 15.96 24.88 13.34
N GLU A 242 15.91 25.62 14.45
CA GLU A 242 14.69 26.23 15.00
C GLU A 242 13.99 27.12 13.97
N LEU A 243 14.72 28.08 13.37
CA LEU A 243 14.18 29.02 12.37
C LEU A 243 13.78 28.34 11.05
N SER A 244 14.44 27.24 10.68
CA SER A 244 14.16 26.54 9.42
C SER A 244 13.04 25.50 9.54
N ARG A 245 12.97 24.76 10.66
CA ARG A 245 12.04 23.63 10.89
C ARG A 245 10.97 23.96 11.91
N ILE A 246 11.35 24.32 13.14
CA ILE A 246 10.39 24.53 14.24
C ILE A 246 9.46 25.71 13.94
N LEU A 247 9.97 26.80 13.38
CA LEU A 247 9.13 27.93 12.96
C LEU A 247 8.09 27.51 11.91
N LYS A 248 8.47 26.68 10.92
CA LYS A 248 7.51 26.15 9.93
C LYS A 248 6.45 25.27 10.60
N GLN A 249 6.84 24.48 11.60
CA GLN A 249 5.92 23.63 12.36
C GLN A 249 4.93 24.47 13.17
N LYS A 250 5.39 25.49 13.90
CA LYS A 250 4.53 26.42 14.65
C LYS A 250 3.53 27.14 13.73
N ILE A 251 3.97 27.66 12.59
CA ILE A 251 3.08 28.27 11.58
C ILE A 251 2.06 27.24 11.05
N LYS A 252 2.49 26.00 10.83
CA LYS A 252 1.60 24.91 10.40
C LYS A 252 0.54 24.61 11.47
N THR A 253 0.89 24.59 12.75
CA THR A 253 -0.05 24.41 13.86
C THR A 253 -1.11 25.49 13.88
N VAL A 254 -0.72 26.77 13.74
CA VAL A 254 -1.68 27.88 13.62
C VAL A 254 -2.62 27.68 12.44
N ASN A 255 -2.09 27.30 11.27
CA ASN A 255 -2.91 27.06 10.08
C ASN A 255 -3.92 25.91 10.26
N ILE A 256 -3.54 24.84 10.97
CA ILE A 256 -4.44 23.72 11.30
C ILE A 256 -5.55 24.21 12.22
N ASN A 257 -5.21 24.88 13.32
CA ASN A 257 -6.18 25.40 14.29
C ASN A 257 -7.19 26.38 13.66
N VAL A 258 -6.71 27.28 12.79
CA VAL A 258 -7.56 28.21 12.02
C VAL A 258 -8.46 27.46 11.02
N SER A 259 -7.95 26.40 10.40
CA SER A 259 -8.74 25.57 9.49
C SER A 259 -9.80 24.76 10.22
N ASP A 260 -9.51 24.24 11.41
CA ASP A 260 -10.42 23.39 12.18
C ASP A 260 -11.71 24.11 12.59
N ILE A 261 -11.70 25.45 12.69
CA ILE A 261 -12.92 26.24 12.87
C ILE A 261 -13.94 26.01 11.73
N ARG A 262 -13.49 25.72 10.51
CA ARG A 262 -14.40 25.41 9.39
C ARG A 262 -15.18 24.12 9.62
N ARG A 263 -14.71 23.22 10.49
CA ARG A 263 -15.41 21.97 10.83
C ARG A 263 -16.60 22.21 11.76
N VAL A 264 -16.60 23.33 12.49
CA VAL A 264 -17.59 23.63 13.54
C VAL A 264 -18.53 24.78 13.19
N VAL A 265 -18.24 25.54 12.13
CA VAL A 265 -19.10 26.64 11.66
C VAL A 265 -19.80 26.21 10.37
N PRO A 266 -21.14 26.09 10.36
CA PRO A 266 -21.88 25.63 9.18
C PRO A 266 -21.85 26.66 8.04
N VAL A 267 -22.38 26.28 6.87
CA VAL A 267 -22.53 27.14 5.69
C VAL A 267 -23.98 27.21 5.24
N GLU A 268 -24.44 28.41 4.92
CA GLU A 268 -25.78 28.62 4.36
C GLU A 268 -25.75 28.36 2.85
N VAL A 269 -26.61 27.44 2.40
CA VAL A 269 -26.86 27.20 0.98
C VAL A 269 -28.35 27.06 0.68
N ASP A 270 -28.73 27.52 -0.51
CA ASP A 270 -30.07 27.38 -1.10
C ASP A 270 -30.18 26.12 -1.99
N LYS A 271 -29.07 25.40 -2.20
CA LYS A 271 -29.02 24.14 -2.96
C LYS A 271 -29.74 23.02 -2.21
N THR A 272 -30.51 22.22 -2.93
CA THR A 272 -31.22 21.05 -2.39
C THR A 272 -30.79 19.72 -3.01
N ILE A 273 -29.95 19.75 -4.05
CA ILE A 273 -29.55 18.56 -4.82
C ILE A 273 -28.09 18.73 -5.26
N PRO A 274 -27.29 17.64 -5.30
CA PRO A 274 -25.93 17.67 -5.82
C PRO A 274 -25.90 17.68 -7.36
N ILE A 275 -26.33 18.76 -8.00
CA ILE A 275 -26.42 18.85 -9.47
C ILE A 275 -25.03 18.89 -10.13
N ILE A 276 -24.05 19.52 -9.48
CA ILE A 276 -22.72 19.70 -10.07
C ILE A 276 -22.09 18.34 -10.36
N SER A 277 -22.22 17.38 -9.43
CA SER A 277 -21.67 16.04 -9.58
C SER A 277 -22.14 15.34 -10.86
N PHE A 278 -23.41 15.50 -11.25
CA PHE A 278 -23.94 14.89 -12.47
C PHE A 278 -23.50 15.63 -13.74
N ILE A 279 -23.47 16.97 -13.71
CA ILE A 279 -23.08 17.77 -14.89
C ILE A 279 -21.59 17.61 -15.19
N THR A 280 -20.75 17.50 -14.16
CA THR A 280 -19.29 17.44 -14.33
C THR A 280 -18.72 16.02 -14.36
N PHE A 281 -19.56 14.98 -14.39
CA PHE A 281 -19.13 13.57 -14.32
C PHE A 281 -18.06 13.21 -15.37
N LEU A 282 -18.22 13.73 -16.59
CA LEU A 282 -17.32 13.45 -17.73
C LEU A 282 -15.98 14.19 -17.65
N PHE A 283 -15.84 15.18 -16.78
CA PHE A 283 -14.66 16.03 -16.67
C PHE A 283 -14.15 16.05 -15.22
N PRO A 284 -13.40 15.02 -14.79
CA PRO A 284 -12.70 15.03 -13.51
C PRO A 284 -11.95 16.34 -13.24
N GLY A 285 -12.16 16.92 -12.06
CA GLY A 285 -11.59 18.22 -11.67
C GLY A 285 -12.51 19.42 -11.87
N LEU A 286 -13.44 19.38 -12.84
CA LEU A 286 -14.37 20.50 -13.08
C LEU A 286 -15.36 20.68 -11.91
N GLY A 287 -15.88 19.57 -11.35
CA GLY A 287 -16.77 19.62 -10.19
C GLY A 287 -16.09 20.12 -8.92
N GLN A 288 -14.84 19.70 -8.69
CA GLN A 288 -14.01 20.19 -7.58
C GLN A 288 -13.71 21.69 -7.73
N LEU A 289 -13.49 22.17 -8.96
CA LEU A 289 -13.31 23.59 -9.23
C LEU A 289 -14.57 24.39 -8.86
N LEU A 290 -15.74 23.94 -9.30
CA LEU A 290 -17.03 24.57 -8.97
C LEU A 290 -17.37 24.52 -7.48
N ASN A 291 -16.88 23.50 -6.76
CA ASN A 291 -16.97 23.39 -5.30
C ASN A 291 -15.85 24.15 -4.56
N LYS A 292 -15.08 25.01 -5.24
CA LYS A 292 -14.00 25.83 -4.67
C LYS A 292 -12.83 25.05 -4.06
N GLN A 293 -12.61 23.81 -4.49
CA GLN A 293 -11.49 22.95 -4.09
C GLN A 293 -10.38 22.96 -5.15
N TYR A 294 -9.73 24.11 -5.33
CA TYR A 294 -8.79 24.36 -6.44
C TYR A 294 -7.63 23.36 -6.54
N THR A 295 -6.99 22.99 -5.43
CA THR A 295 -5.87 22.04 -5.45
C THR A 295 -6.32 20.63 -5.85
N LYS A 296 -7.46 20.17 -5.32
CA LYS A 296 -8.06 18.91 -5.75
C LYS A 296 -8.49 18.96 -7.22
N ALA A 297 -9.01 20.10 -7.67
CA ALA A 297 -9.40 20.31 -9.06
C ALA A 297 -8.21 20.13 -10.01
N ILE A 298 -7.05 20.71 -9.70
CA ILE A 298 -5.81 20.55 -10.50
C ILE A 298 -5.37 19.09 -10.54
N ILE A 299 -5.35 18.41 -9.38
CA ILE A 299 -4.95 17.00 -9.30
C ILE A 299 -5.89 16.11 -10.13
N MET A 300 -7.21 16.33 -10.00
CA MET A 300 -8.22 15.56 -10.74
C MET A 300 -8.26 15.94 -12.23
N PHE A 301 -7.83 17.15 -12.60
CA PHE A 301 -7.73 17.54 -14.00
C PHE A 301 -6.69 16.72 -14.76
N LEU A 302 -5.64 16.23 -14.09
CA LEU A 302 -4.72 15.26 -14.70
C LEU A 302 -5.44 13.99 -15.16
N ALA A 303 -6.50 13.57 -14.45
CA ALA A 303 -7.32 12.45 -14.90
C ALA A 303 -8.10 12.80 -16.18
N THR A 304 -8.63 14.02 -16.32
CA THR A 304 -9.24 14.49 -17.57
C THR A 304 -8.23 14.44 -18.72
N ILE A 305 -7.00 14.94 -18.52
CA ILE A 305 -5.93 14.87 -19.53
C ILE A 305 -5.67 13.41 -19.93
N TYR A 306 -5.50 12.51 -18.96
CA TYR A 306 -5.31 11.09 -19.24
C TYR A 306 -6.47 10.49 -20.05
N ILE A 307 -7.71 10.76 -19.66
CA ILE A 307 -8.90 10.20 -20.30
C ILE A 307 -8.98 10.62 -21.78
N TYR A 308 -8.87 11.92 -22.06
CA TYR A 308 -9.13 12.46 -23.40
C TYR A 308 -7.91 12.50 -24.31
N LEU A 309 -6.69 12.55 -23.77
CA LEU A 309 -5.46 12.56 -24.58
C LEU A 309 -4.78 11.19 -24.69
N ILE A 310 -5.09 10.25 -23.79
CA ILE A 310 -4.42 8.94 -23.77
C ILE A 310 -5.46 7.83 -23.93
N ALA A 311 -6.39 7.66 -22.99
CA ALA A 311 -7.25 6.48 -22.93
C ALA A 311 -8.22 6.39 -24.13
N ILE A 312 -8.96 7.46 -24.44
CA ILE A 312 -9.92 7.48 -25.55
C ILE A 312 -9.20 7.39 -26.91
N PRO A 313 -8.16 8.20 -27.22
CA PRO A 313 -7.45 8.09 -28.49
C PRO A 313 -6.85 6.70 -28.71
N TYR A 314 -6.18 6.13 -27.71
CA TYR A 314 -5.61 4.78 -27.79
C TYR A 314 -6.70 3.71 -28.00
N ALA A 315 -7.85 3.85 -27.34
CA ALA A 315 -8.99 2.96 -27.55
C ALA A 315 -9.57 3.02 -28.97
N LEU A 316 -9.43 4.15 -29.65
CA LEU A 316 -9.82 4.35 -31.04
C LEU A 316 -8.72 3.98 -32.05
N GLY A 317 -7.54 3.54 -31.57
CA GLY A 317 -6.42 3.13 -32.41
C GLY A 317 -5.34 4.20 -32.63
N PHE A 318 -5.48 5.41 -32.04
CA PHE A 318 -4.47 6.44 -32.16
C PHE A 318 -3.32 6.19 -31.18
N GLY A 319 -2.08 6.14 -31.68
CA GLY A 319 -0.90 5.83 -30.88
C GLY A 319 -0.64 4.33 -30.69
N ASN A 320 -1.51 3.48 -31.25
CA ASN A 320 -1.25 2.06 -31.44
C ASN A 320 -0.10 1.86 -32.44
N TYR A 321 0.68 0.78 -32.27
CA TYR A 321 1.72 0.44 -33.23
C TYR A 321 1.10 0.03 -34.57
N ARG A 322 0.15 -0.91 -34.52
CA ARG A 322 -0.57 -1.43 -35.71
C ARG A 322 -1.98 -1.93 -35.43
N GLY A 323 -2.34 -2.12 -34.16
CA GLY A 323 -3.69 -2.48 -33.76
C GLY A 323 -4.66 -1.32 -33.94
N GLN A 324 -5.95 -1.65 -33.95
CA GLN A 324 -7.04 -0.70 -34.16
C GLN A 324 -7.78 -0.42 -32.83
N GLY A 325 -7.02 -0.26 -31.73
CA GLY A 325 -7.59 -0.12 -30.40
C GLY A 325 -8.53 -1.27 -30.04
N ILE A 326 -9.73 -0.96 -29.54
CA ILE A 326 -10.74 -1.98 -29.19
C ILE A 326 -11.24 -2.74 -30.43
N ALA A 327 -11.39 -2.06 -31.57
CA ALA A 327 -11.88 -2.70 -32.79
C ALA A 327 -10.94 -3.84 -33.25
N GLY A 328 -9.64 -3.72 -32.94
CA GLY A 328 -8.65 -4.76 -33.21
C GLY A 328 -8.92 -6.10 -32.52
N LEU A 329 -9.59 -6.10 -31.36
CA LEU A 329 -10.01 -7.34 -30.68
C LEU A 329 -11.02 -8.13 -31.49
N ILE A 330 -11.89 -7.43 -32.22
CA ILE A 330 -12.95 -8.06 -32.99
C ILE A 330 -12.36 -8.59 -34.30
N THR A 331 -11.57 -7.76 -34.99
CA THR A 331 -11.08 -8.07 -36.34
C THR A 331 -9.88 -9.02 -36.36
N LEU A 332 -9.05 -9.05 -35.30
CA LEU A 332 -7.83 -9.85 -35.21
C LEU A 332 -6.98 -9.82 -36.50
N ALA A 333 -6.80 -8.64 -37.08
CA ALA A 333 -6.03 -8.45 -38.32
C ALA A 333 -6.58 -9.18 -39.57
N LYS A 334 -7.87 -9.57 -39.59
CA LYS A 334 -8.51 -10.28 -40.71
C LYS A 334 -8.33 -9.54 -42.04
N ASP A 335 -8.63 -8.24 -42.06
CA ASP A 335 -8.54 -7.37 -43.25
C ASP A 335 -7.25 -6.52 -43.27
N ALA A 336 -6.32 -6.79 -42.36
CA ALA A 336 -5.08 -6.02 -42.23
C ALA A 336 -3.98 -6.52 -43.19
N GLY A 337 -2.90 -5.75 -43.32
CA GLY A 337 -1.80 -6.04 -44.24
C GLY A 337 -1.10 -7.37 -44.00
N ARG A 338 -0.27 -7.81 -44.96
CA ARG A 338 0.44 -9.10 -44.87
C ARG A 338 1.44 -9.18 -43.71
N LEU A 339 1.97 -8.04 -43.26
CA LEU A 339 2.90 -7.96 -42.13
C LEU A 339 2.20 -7.87 -40.77
N ASP A 340 0.86 -7.81 -40.74
CA ASP A 340 0.10 -7.62 -39.51
C ASP A 340 -0.20 -8.94 -38.84
N ARG A 341 0.03 -8.97 -37.53
CA ARG A 341 -0.13 -10.16 -36.71
C ARG A 341 -1.34 -10.03 -35.81
N SER A 342 -2.21 -11.04 -35.80
CA SER A 342 -3.44 -11.06 -34.98
C SER A 342 -3.16 -10.85 -33.49
N ILE A 343 -2.03 -11.35 -32.99
CA ILE A 343 -1.65 -11.20 -31.57
C ILE A 343 -1.39 -9.74 -31.16
N ILE A 344 -0.87 -8.90 -32.06
CA ILE A 344 -0.62 -7.47 -31.77
C ILE A 344 -1.95 -6.74 -31.58
N PHE A 345 -2.92 -7.02 -32.46
CA PHE A 345 -4.26 -6.45 -32.40
C PHE A 345 -4.98 -6.86 -31.10
N MET A 346 -4.77 -8.12 -30.66
CA MET A 346 -5.30 -8.60 -29.40
C MET A 346 -4.69 -7.88 -28.19
N VAL A 347 -3.36 -7.83 -28.09
CA VAL A 347 -2.67 -7.23 -26.94
C VAL A 347 -2.98 -5.74 -26.83
N GLU A 348 -2.89 -4.98 -27.92
CA GLU A 348 -3.17 -3.54 -27.89
C GLU A 348 -4.65 -3.25 -27.60
N GLY A 349 -5.56 -4.10 -28.06
CA GLY A 349 -6.96 -3.99 -27.70
C GLY A 349 -7.24 -4.27 -26.23
N ILE A 350 -6.53 -5.22 -25.61
CA ILE A 350 -6.60 -5.44 -24.15
C ILE A 350 -6.05 -4.22 -23.40
N VAL A 351 -4.92 -3.67 -23.85
CA VAL A 351 -4.36 -2.44 -23.25
C VAL A 351 -5.36 -1.28 -23.34
N ALA A 352 -6.07 -1.15 -24.46
CA ALA A 352 -7.14 -0.16 -24.62
C ALA A 352 -8.28 -0.35 -23.59
N ILE A 353 -8.71 -1.59 -23.35
CA ILE A 353 -9.71 -1.90 -22.30
C ILE A 353 -9.18 -1.49 -20.93
N VAL A 354 -7.92 -1.77 -20.61
CA VAL A 354 -7.31 -1.38 -19.33
C VAL A 354 -7.30 0.14 -19.17
N PHE A 355 -6.92 0.88 -20.21
CA PHE A 355 -6.92 2.34 -20.16
C PHE A 355 -8.33 2.91 -19.96
N LEU A 356 -9.33 2.35 -20.62
CA LEU A 356 -10.73 2.75 -20.42
C LEU A 356 -11.25 2.36 -19.03
N ALA A 357 -10.83 1.22 -18.48
CA ALA A 357 -11.20 0.82 -17.12
C ALA A 357 -10.61 1.79 -16.08
N ILE A 358 -9.34 2.20 -16.23
CA ILE A 358 -8.72 3.22 -15.39
C ILE A 358 -9.45 4.56 -15.55
N ALA A 359 -9.76 4.97 -16.78
CA ALA A 359 -10.55 6.17 -17.07
C ALA A 359 -11.91 6.15 -16.35
N LEU A 360 -12.63 5.04 -16.42
CA LEU A 360 -13.92 4.87 -15.75
C LEU A 360 -13.79 4.92 -14.22
N ILE A 361 -12.76 4.28 -13.65
CA ILE A 361 -12.49 4.35 -12.20
C ILE A 361 -12.22 5.79 -11.78
N LEU A 362 -11.40 6.54 -12.51
CA LEU A 362 -11.11 7.94 -12.22
C LEU A 362 -12.35 8.83 -12.31
N MET A 363 -13.23 8.61 -13.30
CA MET A 363 -14.53 9.28 -13.40
C MET A 363 -15.42 8.98 -12.19
N ILE A 364 -15.53 7.71 -11.79
CA ILE A 364 -16.34 7.28 -10.63
C ILE A 364 -15.79 7.88 -9.33
N LEU A 365 -14.47 7.90 -9.14
CA LEU A 365 -13.82 8.47 -7.96
C LEU A 365 -14.07 9.99 -7.88
N SER A 366 -13.88 10.70 -9.00
CA SER A 366 -14.17 12.13 -9.08
C SER A 366 -15.64 12.42 -8.79
N PHE A 367 -16.56 11.65 -9.37
CA PHE A 367 -18.00 11.79 -9.12
C PHE A 367 -18.34 11.59 -7.64
N LYS A 368 -17.84 10.52 -7.02
CA LYS A 368 -18.09 10.23 -5.60
C LYS A 368 -17.57 11.35 -4.70
N ASP A 369 -16.40 11.91 -4.98
CA ASP A 369 -15.84 13.05 -4.24
C ASP A 369 -16.71 14.30 -4.38
N VAL A 370 -17.08 14.70 -5.60
CA VAL A 370 -17.94 15.88 -5.84
C VAL A 370 -19.33 15.69 -5.24
N ASN A 371 -19.94 14.52 -5.42
CA ASN A 371 -21.27 14.20 -4.90
C ASN A 371 -21.30 14.22 -3.37
N LYS A 372 -20.26 13.69 -2.72
CA LYS A 372 -20.12 13.75 -1.26
C LYS A 372 -20.00 15.20 -0.78
N VAL A 373 -19.10 15.98 -1.37
CA VAL A 373 -18.90 17.39 -1.00
C VAL A 373 -20.18 18.21 -1.18
N GLU A 374 -20.93 18.00 -2.27
CA GLU A 374 -22.21 18.70 -2.45
C GLU A 374 -23.28 18.27 -1.43
N LYS A 375 -23.40 16.97 -1.14
CA LYS A 375 -24.33 16.47 -0.11
C LYS A 375 -23.99 17.05 1.27
N ASP A 376 -22.71 17.04 1.62
CA ASP A 376 -22.22 17.61 2.87
C ASP A 376 -22.52 19.13 2.91
N THR A 377 -22.28 19.85 1.81
CA THR A 377 -22.59 21.28 1.71
C THR A 377 -24.09 21.56 1.85
N ILE A 378 -24.97 20.75 1.26
CA ILE A 378 -26.43 20.87 1.40
C ILE A 378 -26.86 20.66 2.86
N ARG A 379 -26.19 19.78 3.61
CA ARG A 379 -26.42 19.60 5.05
C ARG A 379 -25.94 20.78 5.89
N GLY A 380 -25.12 21.67 5.34
CA GLY A 380 -24.52 22.80 6.07
C GLY A 380 -23.04 22.61 6.38
N VAL A 381 -22.41 21.53 5.92
CA VAL A 381 -21.00 21.25 6.16
C VAL A 381 -20.12 21.99 5.15
N ARG A 382 -19.09 22.70 5.62
CA ARG A 382 -18.15 23.39 4.73
C ARG A 382 -17.26 22.40 3.98
N TYR A 383 -16.99 22.70 2.71
CA TYR A 383 -16.00 21.95 1.93
C TYR A 383 -14.62 22.04 2.59
N ARG A 384 -13.88 20.94 2.56
CA ARG A 384 -12.53 20.89 3.12
C ARG A 384 -11.55 21.71 2.29
N VAL A 385 -10.71 22.50 2.95
CA VAL A 385 -9.56 23.16 2.29
C VAL A 385 -8.42 22.17 2.06
N TRP A 386 -7.40 22.61 1.32
CA TRP A 386 -6.21 21.81 1.10
C TRP A 386 -5.49 21.40 2.40
N CYS A 387 -5.46 22.27 3.42
CA CYS A 387 -4.82 21.95 4.69
C CYS A 387 -5.48 20.74 5.37
N GLU A 388 -6.81 20.76 5.54
CA GLU A 388 -7.61 19.64 6.05
C GLU A 388 -7.50 18.39 5.18
N THR A 389 -7.53 18.56 3.86
CA THR A 389 -7.39 17.43 2.91
C THR A 389 -6.04 16.76 3.09
N LYS A 390 -4.95 17.53 3.17
CA LYS A 390 -3.59 17.03 3.38
C LYS A 390 -3.45 16.33 4.73
N GLN A 391 -4.08 16.87 5.78
CA GLN A 391 -4.09 16.23 7.10
C GLN A 391 -4.81 14.88 7.04
N THR A 392 -6.03 14.85 6.49
CA THR A 392 -6.81 13.61 6.33
C THR A 392 -6.04 12.57 5.51
N LEU A 393 -5.41 12.99 4.40
CA LEU A 393 -4.60 12.10 3.55
C LEU A 393 -3.35 11.58 4.28
N SER A 394 -2.80 12.33 5.22
CA SER A 394 -1.62 11.92 5.99
C SER A 394 -1.97 10.98 7.15
N GLU A 395 -3.14 11.16 7.77
CA GLU A 395 -3.60 10.37 8.92
C GLU A 395 -4.26 9.07 8.45
N ASP A 396 -5.24 9.16 7.55
CA ASP A 396 -6.06 8.02 7.12
C ASP A 396 -5.67 7.49 5.73
N GLY A 397 -5.22 8.38 4.85
CA GLY A 397 -5.03 8.10 3.42
C GLY A 397 -3.65 7.55 3.04
N LEU A 398 -2.66 7.62 3.93
CA LEU A 398 -1.26 7.37 3.60
C LEU A 398 -0.99 5.94 3.11
N PRO A 399 -1.53 4.87 3.75
CA PRO A 399 -1.32 3.50 3.28
C PRO A 399 -1.82 3.29 1.84
N TYR A 400 -2.96 3.90 1.51
CA TYR A 400 -3.56 3.80 0.18
C TYR A 400 -2.77 4.57 -0.86
N LEU A 401 -2.35 5.81 -0.56
CA LEU A 401 -1.56 6.64 -1.48
C LEU A 401 -0.22 6.01 -1.84
N VAL A 402 0.47 5.42 -0.85
CA VAL A 402 1.77 4.78 -1.08
C VAL A 402 1.61 3.47 -1.86
N SER A 403 0.52 2.73 -1.64
CA SER A 403 0.28 1.45 -2.31
C SER A 403 -0.29 1.60 -3.73
N LEU A 404 -0.95 2.73 -4.05
CA LEU A 404 -1.66 2.92 -5.31
C LEU A 404 -0.78 2.74 -6.56
N PRO A 405 0.44 3.33 -6.67
CA PRO A 405 1.26 3.17 -7.86
C PRO A 405 1.69 1.71 -8.09
N ALA A 406 2.10 1.02 -7.03
CA ALA A 406 2.46 -0.38 -7.10
C ALA A 406 1.26 -1.24 -7.51
N LEU A 407 0.08 -0.98 -6.96
CA LEU A 407 -1.16 -1.69 -7.31
C LEU A 407 -1.51 -1.48 -8.79
N VAL A 408 -1.45 -0.25 -9.30
CA VAL A 408 -1.74 0.04 -10.72
C VAL A 408 -0.78 -0.71 -11.64
N ILE A 409 0.52 -0.71 -11.34
CA ILE A 409 1.53 -1.41 -12.13
C ILE A 409 1.32 -2.92 -12.07
N ILE A 410 1.05 -3.47 -10.88
CA ILE A 410 0.79 -4.90 -10.68
C ILE A 410 -0.45 -5.32 -11.47
N VAL A 411 -1.55 -4.57 -11.34
CA VAL A 411 -2.78 -4.85 -12.08
C VAL A 411 -2.51 -4.79 -13.58
N PHE A 412 -1.79 -3.79 -14.08
CA PHE A 412 -1.46 -3.69 -15.50
C PHE A 412 -0.62 -4.88 -16.00
N ILE A 413 0.49 -5.19 -15.32
CA ILE A 413 1.43 -6.25 -15.71
C ILE A 413 0.81 -7.64 -15.62
N VAL A 414 -0.10 -7.87 -14.66
CA VAL A 414 -0.77 -9.16 -14.49
C VAL A 414 -1.99 -9.28 -15.41
N PHE A 415 -2.80 -8.23 -15.54
CA PHE A 415 -4.06 -8.29 -16.26
C PHE A 415 -3.86 -8.49 -17.77
N VAL A 416 -2.88 -7.79 -18.38
CA VAL A 416 -2.67 -7.88 -19.83
C VAL A 416 -2.30 -9.30 -20.29
N PRO A 417 -1.30 -10.00 -19.71
CA PRO A 417 -0.99 -11.38 -20.08
C PRO A 417 -2.10 -12.37 -19.73
N VAL A 418 -2.79 -12.19 -18.60
CA VAL A 418 -3.91 -13.07 -18.21
C VAL A 418 -5.06 -12.95 -19.21
N MET A 419 -5.47 -11.73 -19.54
CA MET A 419 -6.49 -11.51 -20.58
C MET A 419 -6.04 -12.02 -21.94
N THR A 420 -4.77 -11.82 -22.30
CA THR A 420 -4.22 -12.35 -23.57
C THR A 420 -4.33 -13.86 -23.61
N THR A 421 -3.98 -14.55 -22.52
CA THR A 421 -4.09 -16.01 -22.43
C THR A 421 -5.55 -16.47 -22.51
N ILE A 422 -6.46 -15.77 -21.81
CA ILE A 422 -7.90 -16.07 -21.89
C ILE A 422 -8.40 -15.90 -23.32
N LEU A 423 -8.13 -14.77 -23.97
CA LEU A 423 -8.59 -14.52 -25.33
C LEU A 423 -7.96 -15.50 -26.33
N LEU A 424 -6.67 -15.76 -26.23
CA LEU A 424 -5.95 -16.70 -27.09
C LEU A 424 -6.50 -18.12 -26.98
N SER A 425 -7.04 -18.52 -25.83
CA SER A 425 -7.66 -19.84 -25.69
C SER A 425 -8.89 -20.06 -26.59
N PHE A 426 -9.54 -18.97 -27.03
CA PHE A 426 -10.71 -18.99 -27.93
C PHE A 426 -10.34 -18.76 -29.41
N THR A 427 -9.05 -18.74 -29.75
CA THR A 427 -8.60 -18.55 -31.14
C THR A 427 -8.08 -19.84 -31.79
N GLY A 428 -7.94 -19.79 -33.11
CA GLY A 428 -7.35 -20.87 -33.92
C GLY A 428 -5.83 -20.79 -34.08
N MET A 429 -5.09 -20.20 -33.12
CA MET A 429 -3.63 -20.09 -33.24
C MET A 429 -2.94 -21.45 -33.07
N ASP A 430 -2.50 -22.02 -34.19
CA ASP A 430 -1.82 -23.30 -34.32
C ASP A 430 -0.54 -23.16 -35.17
N PRO A 431 0.29 -24.20 -35.30
CA PRO A 431 1.58 -24.10 -36.01
C PRO A 431 1.48 -23.64 -37.46
N GLN A 432 0.31 -23.84 -38.10
CA GLN A 432 0.06 -23.43 -39.49
C GLN A 432 -0.44 -21.98 -39.56
N ASN A 433 -1.12 -21.49 -38.52
CA ASN A 433 -1.78 -20.19 -38.45
C ASN A 433 -1.15 -19.25 -37.39
N GLN A 434 0.18 -19.16 -37.36
CA GLN A 434 0.91 -18.35 -36.37
C GLN A 434 0.77 -16.84 -36.55
N ALA A 435 0.74 -16.35 -37.80
CA ALA A 435 0.72 -14.91 -38.07
C ALA A 435 -0.70 -14.34 -38.05
N LYS A 436 -1.64 -15.06 -38.67
CA LYS A 436 -3.05 -14.67 -38.78
C LYS A 436 -3.94 -15.80 -38.28
N PHE A 437 -4.76 -15.50 -37.29
CA PHE A 437 -5.72 -16.43 -36.71
C PHE A 437 -7.03 -15.70 -36.39
N GLY A 438 -8.13 -16.44 -36.46
CA GLY A 438 -9.45 -15.94 -36.10
C GLY A 438 -9.93 -16.49 -34.76
N TRP A 439 -11.15 -16.09 -34.40
CA TRP A 439 -11.90 -16.66 -33.29
C TRP A 439 -12.47 -18.03 -33.70
N ASP A 440 -12.11 -19.08 -32.95
CA ASP A 440 -12.54 -20.48 -33.19
C ASP A 440 -13.50 -20.97 -32.07
N ALA A 441 -14.08 -20.03 -31.33
CA ALA A 441 -14.97 -20.27 -30.20
C ALA A 441 -14.37 -21.27 -29.20
N VAL A 442 -15.08 -22.37 -28.90
CA VAL A 442 -14.69 -23.35 -27.87
C VAL A 442 -13.98 -24.59 -28.43
N ARG A 443 -13.46 -24.55 -29.68
CA ARG A 443 -12.82 -25.69 -30.34
C ARG A 443 -11.70 -26.31 -29.50
N ASN A 444 -10.78 -25.50 -28.96
CA ASN A 444 -9.65 -25.97 -28.15
C ASN A 444 -10.14 -26.68 -26.87
N TYR A 445 -11.16 -26.14 -26.21
CA TYR A 445 -11.77 -26.74 -25.02
C TYR A 445 -12.44 -28.08 -25.33
N LYS A 446 -13.20 -28.18 -26.44
CA LYS A 446 -13.79 -29.44 -26.90
C LYS A 446 -12.73 -30.49 -27.17
N MET A 447 -11.64 -30.10 -27.83
CA MET A 447 -10.52 -31.00 -28.14
C MET A 447 -9.89 -31.60 -26.87
N ILE A 448 -9.68 -30.79 -25.83
CA ILE A 448 -9.13 -31.25 -24.54
C ILE A 448 -10.13 -32.15 -23.80
N LEU A 449 -11.38 -31.69 -23.65
CA LEU A 449 -12.40 -32.38 -22.84
C LEU A 449 -12.83 -33.72 -23.46
N LEU A 450 -12.94 -33.79 -24.78
CA LEU A 450 -13.30 -35.01 -25.51
C LEU A 450 -12.09 -35.90 -25.80
N GLY A 451 -10.88 -35.49 -25.40
CA GLY A 451 -9.64 -36.24 -25.66
C GLY A 451 -9.35 -36.41 -27.16
N GLN A 452 -9.82 -35.49 -28.00
CA GLN A 452 -9.69 -35.58 -29.45
C GLN A 452 -8.32 -35.08 -29.92
N GLY A 453 -7.77 -35.73 -30.94
CA GLY A 453 -6.45 -35.42 -31.48
C GLY A 453 -5.30 -35.77 -30.53
N MET A 454 -4.07 -35.73 -31.07
CA MET A 454 -2.89 -36.15 -30.33
C MET A 454 -2.70 -35.34 -29.04
N ALA A 455 -2.82 -34.02 -29.11
CA ALA A 455 -2.64 -33.17 -27.93
C ALA A 455 -3.78 -33.26 -26.89
N GLY A 456 -5.04 -33.45 -27.31
CA GLY A 456 -6.16 -33.61 -26.37
C GLY A 456 -6.11 -34.93 -25.60
N SER A 457 -5.72 -36.02 -26.28
CA SER A 457 -5.61 -37.34 -25.66
C SER A 457 -4.51 -37.45 -24.58
N ILE A 458 -3.43 -36.69 -24.74
CA ILE A 458 -2.28 -36.67 -23.83
C ILE A 458 -2.59 -35.93 -22.52
N PHE A 459 -3.45 -34.90 -22.56
CA PHE A 459 -3.76 -34.04 -21.41
C PHE A 459 -4.17 -34.84 -20.16
N TRP A 460 -5.07 -35.82 -20.30
CA TRP A 460 -5.58 -36.58 -19.15
C TRP A 460 -4.52 -37.49 -18.51
N LYS A 461 -3.61 -38.05 -19.31
CA LYS A 461 -2.47 -38.84 -18.80
C LYS A 461 -1.53 -37.96 -17.97
N ILE A 462 -1.19 -36.78 -18.51
CA ILE A 462 -0.32 -35.80 -17.84
C ILE A 462 -1.00 -35.22 -16.60
N LEU A 463 -2.31 -34.96 -16.63
CA LEU A 463 -3.08 -34.52 -15.46
C LEU A 463 -3.02 -35.57 -14.35
N GLY A 464 -3.22 -36.85 -14.68
CA GLY A 464 -3.12 -37.94 -13.72
C GLY A 464 -1.75 -37.98 -13.04
N TRP A 465 -0.67 -37.91 -13.83
CA TRP A 465 0.68 -37.83 -13.27
C TRP A 465 0.90 -36.54 -12.46
N THR A 466 0.41 -35.39 -12.92
CA THR A 466 0.55 -34.10 -12.21
C THR A 466 -0.11 -34.15 -10.83
N ILE A 467 -1.26 -34.82 -10.70
CA ILE A 467 -1.93 -35.03 -9.40
C ILE A 467 -1.07 -35.93 -8.50
N ILE A 468 -0.59 -37.07 -9.01
CA ILE A 468 0.27 -38.00 -8.26
C ILE A 468 1.56 -37.31 -7.81
N TRP A 469 2.21 -36.59 -8.72
CA TRP A 469 3.38 -35.75 -8.46
C TRP A 469 3.11 -34.76 -7.33
N THR A 470 2.04 -33.97 -7.47
CA THR A 470 1.71 -32.90 -6.52
C THR A 470 1.44 -33.47 -5.14
N ILE A 471 0.63 -34.53 -5.04
CA ILE A 471 0.30 -35.17 -3.76
C ILE A 471 1.55 -35.83 -3.17
N GLY A 472 2.29 -36.61 -3.96
CA GLY A 472 3.47 -37.36 -3.51
C GLY A 472 4.59 -36.44 -3.03
N ALA A 473 5.03 -35.51 -3.88
CA ALA A 473 6.13 -34.59 -3.58
C ALA A 473 5.79 -33.64 -2.44
N THR A 474 4.58 -33.06 -2.44
CA THR A 474 4.18 -32.10 -1.39
C THR A 474 3.98 -32.80 -0.06
N SER A 475 3.25 -33.92 -0.03
CA SER A 475 3.00 -34.65 1.23
C SER A 475 4.28 -35.18 1.83
N LEU A 476 5.21 -35.66 1.00
CA LEU A 476 6.53 -36.09 1.46
C LEU A 476 7.32 -34.94 2.07
N GLY A 477 7.39 -33.78 1.38
CA GLY A 477 8.07 -32.60 1.92
C GLY A 477 7.44 -32.07 3.21
N ILE A 478 6.11 -32.09 3.28
CA ILE A 478 5.36 -31.73 4.49
C ILE A 478 5.71 -32.66 5.64
N PHE A 479 5.62 -33.96 5.41
CA PHE A 479 5.92 -34.98 6.40
C PHE A 479 7.35 -34.86 6.93
N LEU A 480 8.34 -34.81 6.03
CA LEU A 480 9.75 -34.69 6.40
C LEU A 480 10.03 -33.38 7.15
N GLY A 481 9.50 -32.26 6.67
CA GLY A 481 9.69 -30.95 7.29
C GLY A 481 9.09 -30.88 8.70
N PHE A 482 7.87 -31.39 8.88
CA PHE A 482 7.24 -31.46 10.20
C PHE A 482 7.97 -32.43 11.14
N ALA A 483 8.35 -33.62 10.65
CA ALA A 483 9.08 -34.60 11.45
C ALA A 483 10.40 -34.02 11.97
N LEU A 484 11.18 -33.36 11.09
CA LEU A 484 12.41 -32.67 11.46
C LEU A 484 12.15 -31.51 12.42
N ALA A 485 11.10 -30.72 12.20
CA ALA A 485 10.77 -29.59 13.07
C ALA A 485 10.42 -30.04 14.48
N LEU A 486 9.58 -31.06 14.61
CA LEU A 486 9.22 -31.67 15.90
C LEU A 486 10.43 -32.27 16.60
N LEU A 487 11.29 -32.98 15.86
CA LEU A 487 12.51 -33.59 16.39
C LEU A 487 13.42 -32.50 16.96
N LEU A 488 13.76 -31.47 16.18
CA LEU A 488 14.70 -30.41 16.59
C LEU A 488 14.11 -29.42 17.60
N ASN A 489 12.79 -29.36 17.74
CA ASN A 489 12.16 -28.57 18.78
C ASN A 489 12.32 -29.22 20.17
N ASN A 490 12.51 -30.54 20.25
CA ASN A 490 12.65 -31.27 21.52
C ASN A 490 13.88 -30.82 22.33
N GLU A 491 13.70 -30.47 23.60
CA GLU A 491 14.77 -30.00 24.52
C GLU A 491 15.92 -31.00 24.72
N ARG A 492 15.67 -32.30 24.52
CA ARG A 492 16.68 -33.36 24.68
C ARG A 492 17.79 -33.34 23.63
N ILE A 493 17.57 -32.68 22.50
CA ILE A 493 18.54 -32.63 21.41
C ILE A 493 19.62 -31.58 21.69
N LYS A 494 20.87 -32.02 21.76
CA LYS A 494 22.05 -31.16 21.85
C LYS A 494 22.52 -30.75 20.45
N GLY A 495 23.10 -29.56 20.32
CA GLY A 495 23.63 -29.08 19.03
C GLY A 495 22.57 -28.60 18.03
N LYS A 496 21.38 -28.18 18.49
CA LYS A 496 20.24 -27.79 17.64
C LYS A 496 20.61 -26.79 16.54
N THR A 497 21.47 -25.83 16.83
CA THR A 497 21.91 -24.81 15.86
C THR A 497 22.61 -25.43 14.65
N PHE A 498 23.49 -26.39 14.87
CA PHE A 498 24.22 -27.08 13.79
C PHE A 498 23.26 -27.87 12.89
N PHE A 499 22.38 -28.68 13.48
CA PHE A 499 21.41 -29.44 12.71
C PHE A 499 20.40 -28.55 11.98
N ARG A 500 19.94 -27.45 12.60
CA ARG A 500 19.10 -26.43 11.94
C ARG A 500 19.78 -25.86 10.70
N SER A 501 21.07 -25.52 10.79
CA SER A 501 21.83 -25.03 9.65
C SER A 501 21.87 -26.05 8.51
N ILE A 502 22.16 -27.33 8.80
CA ILE A 502 22.21 -28.41 7.79
C ILE A 502 20.86 -28.58 7.09
N TYR A 503 19.76 -28.67 7.84
CA TYR A 503 18.43 -28.91 7.25
C TYR A 503 17.87 -27.71 6.49
N LEU A 504 18.43 -26.52 6.69
CA LEU A 504 18.09 -25.33 5.91
C LEU A 504 18.93 -25.19 4.63
N LEU A 505 20.06 -25.91 4.50
CA LEU A 505 20.93 -25.86 3.32
C LEU A 505 20.19 -26.10 1.99
N PRO A 506 19.26 -27.07 1.87
CA PRO A 506 18.59 -27.33 0.59
C PRO A 506 17.79 -26.11 0.08
N TRP A 507 17.30 -25.27 1.00
CA TRP A 507 16.61 -24.02 0.66
C TRP A 507 17.56 -22.82 0.53
N ALA A 508 18.70 -22.84 1.21
CA ALA A 508 19.71 -21.79 1.12
C ALA A 508 20.47 -21.82 -0.22
N VAL A 509 20.63 -23.00 -0.83
CA VAL A 509 21.22 -23.15 -2.16
C VAL A 509 20.16 -22.93 -3.23
N PRO A 510 20.43 -22.15 -4.30
CA PRO A 510 19.49 -21.96 -5.40
C PRO A 510 19.04 -23.30 -6.00
N ALA A 511 17.73 -23.53 -6.02
CA ALA A 511 17.15 -24.83 -6.41
C ALA A 511 17.59 -25.31 -7.80
N PHE A 512 17.76 -24.41 -8.78
CA PHE A 512 18.17 -24.79 -10.13
C PHE A 512 19.56 -25.46 -10.16
N ILE A 513 20.51 -24.98 -9.35
CA ILE A 513 21.86 -25.57 -9.25
C ILE A 513 21.74 -26.98 -8.70
N THR A 514 20.98 -27.12 -7.63
CA THR A 514 20.77 -28.41 -6.96
C THR A 514 20.07 -29.42 -7.88
N ILE A 515 19.02 -29.02 -8.60
CA ILE A 515 18.33 -29.89 -9.55
C ILE A 515 19.27 -30.34 -10.69
N MET A 516 20.03 -29.41 -11.28
CA MET A 516 20.99 -29.73 -12.33
C MET A 516 22.13 -30.61 -11.82
N PHE A 517 22.59 -30.41 -10.59
CA PHE A 517 23.58 -31.26 -9.95
C PHE A 517 23.07 -32.71 -9.80
N PHE A 518 21.86 -32.90 -9.26
CA PHE A 518 21.24 -34.23 -9.17
C PHE A 518 20.92 -34.83 -10.53
N SER A 519 20.62 -34.00 -11.53
CA SER A 519 20.47 -34.44 -12.92
C SER A 519 21.76 -35.06 -13.47
N ILE A 520 22.92 -34.44 -13.22
CA ILE A 520 24.24 -34.96 -13.65
C ILE A 520 24.56 -36.25 -12.89
N LEU A 521 24.35 -36.27 -11.56
CA LEU A 521 24.56 -37.48 -10.75
C LEU A 521 23.68 -38.65 -11.20
N SER A 522 22.48 -38.36 -11.68
CA SER A 522 21.51 -39.35 -12.14
C SER A 522 21.66 -39.73 -13.63
N ALA A 523 22.68 -39.21 -14.33
CA ALA A 523 22.98 -39.61 -15.70
C ALA A 523 23.32 -41.12 -15.76
N PRO A 524 23.25 -41.78 -16.93
CA PRO A 524 23.55 -43.21 -17.06
C PRO A 524 24.93 -43.62 -16.53
N ASN A 525 25.91 -42.71 -16.56
CA ASN A 525 27.27 -42.92 -16.07
C ASN A 525 27.56 -42.05 -14.82
N GLY A 526 26.51 -41.50 -14.22
CA GLY A 526 26.62 -40.61 -13.06
C GLY A 526 26.82 -41.39 -11.77
N ALA A 527 27.49 -40.77 -10.80
CA ALA A 527 27.89 -41.44 -9.56
C ALA A 527 26.70 -42.01 -8.77
N LEU A 528 25.52 -41.36 -8.81
CA LEU A 528 24.33 -41.87 -8.12
C LEU A 528 23.76 -43.10 -8.84
N THR A 529 23.73 -43.09 -10.18
CA THR A 529 23.29 -44.24 -10.96
C THR A 529 24.21 -45.44 -10.75
N GLU A 530 25.54 -45.23 -10.79
CA GLU A 530 26.52 -46.32 -10.56
C GLU A 530 26.41 -46.89 -9.14
N LEU A 531 26.25 -46.05 -8.12
CA LEU A 531 26.03 -46.49 -6.75
C LEU A 531 24.76 -47.36 -6.64
N LEU A 532 23.65 -46.92 -7.24
CA LEU A 532 22.40 -47.67 -7.19
C LEU A 532 22.45 -48.95 -8.03
N ARG A 533 23.22 -49.01 -9.12
CA ARG A 533 23.48 -50.26 -9.85
C ARG A 533 24.21 -51.28 -8.98
N GLY A 534 25.13 -50.84 -8.13
CA GLY A 534 25.80 -51.71 -7.16
C GLY A 534 24.84 -52.37 -6.17
N ILE A 535 23.68 -51.76 -5.92
CA ILE A 535 22.66 -52.24 -4.96
C ILE A 535 21.53 -53.01 -5.66
N PHE A 536 21.01 -52.48 -6.77
CA PHE A 536 19.81 -52.98 -7.45
C PHE A 536 20.11 -53.78 -8.72
N GLY A 537 21.37 -53.86 -9.14
CA GLY A 537 21.84 -54.62 -10.30
C GLY A 537 22.24 -53.76 -11.50
N PRO A 538 22.97 -54.35 -12.47
CA PRO A 538 23.60 -53.61 -13.58
C PRO A 538 22.60 -52.97 -14.55
N GLY A 539 21.38 -53.47 -14.62
CA GLY A 539 20.30 -52.92 -15.46
C GLY A 539 19.62 -51.67 -14.88
N PHE A 540 19.93 -51.27 -13.64
CA PHE A 540 19.27 -50.14 -13.00
C PHE A 540 19.65 -48.81 -13.67
N GLN A 541 18.65 -48.03 -14.09
CA GLN A 541 18.86 -46.74 -14.74
C GLN A 541 17.87 -45.72 -14.21
N ILE A 542 18.36 -44.58 -13.74
CA ILE A 542 17.49 -43.55 -13.17
C ILE A 542 16.70 -42.83 -14.26
N LYS A 543 17.38 -42.27 -15.27
CA LYS A 543 16.76 -41.39 -16.28
C LYS A 543 16.02 -42.09 -17.43
N ASN A 544 16.29 -43.38 -17.64
CA ASN A 544 15.73 -44.14 -18.76
C ASN A 544 14.54 -45.01 -18.32
N ASP A 545 14.40 -45.30 -17.03
CA ASP A 545 13.22 -45.95 -16.47
C ASP A 545 12.21 -44.88 -16.02
N PRO A 546 10.98 -44.84 -16.60
CA PRO A 546 10.00 -43.84 -16.24
C PRO A 546 9.56 -43.89 -14.77
N PHE A 547 9.41 -45.09 -14.20
CA PHE A 547 8.98 -45.24 -12.82
C PHE A 547 10.08 -44.75 -11.86
N VAL A 548 11.32 -45.16 -12.09
CA VAL A 548 12.46 -44.73 -11.26
C VAL A 548 12.65 -43.22 -11.36
N THR A 549 12.57 -42.64 -12.57
CA THR A 549 12.66 -41.18 -12.76
C THR A 549 11.60 -40.46 -11.92
N LYS A 550 10.34 -40.91 -11.98
CA LYS A 550 9.20 -40.35 -11.22
C LYS A 550 9.45 -40.37 -9.72
N VAL A 551 9.95 -41.49 -9.19
CA VAL A 551 10.28 -41.64 -7.77
C VAL A 551 11.42 -40.71 -7.35
N VAL A 552 12.50 -40.63 -8.15
CA VAL A 552 13.64 -39.76 -7.85
C VAL A 552 13.23 -38.29 -7.84
N LEU A 553 12.40 -37.86 -8.79
CA LEU A 553 11.87 -36.50 -8.80
C LEU A 553 11.05 -36.20 -7.53
N ILE A 554 10.18 -37.13 -7.09
CA ILE A 554 9.36 -36.95 -5.87
C ILE A 554 10.27 -36.83 -4.65
N CYS A 555 11.28 -37.70 -4.53
CA CYS A 555 12.24 -37.65 -3.43
C CYS A 555 13.06 -36.35 -3.42
N LEU A 556 13.53 -35.91 -4.60
CA LEU A 556 14.28 -34.67 -4.76
C LEU A 556 13.44 -33.46 -4.33
N GLN A 557 12.18 -33.39 -4.78
CA GLN A 557 11.28 -32.31 -4.39
C GLN A 557 10.86 -32.41 -2.91
N GLY A 558 10.65 -33.61 -2.39
CA GLY A 558 10.37 -33.83 -0.98
C GLY A 558 11.51 -33.32 -0.10
N TRP A 559 12.75 -33.58 -0.48
CA TRP A 559 13.94 -33.07 0.22
C TRP A 559 14.05 -31.54 0.13
N LEU A 560 13.97 -30.95 -1.06
CA LEU A 560 14.00 -29.49 -1.24
C LEU A 560 12.86 -28.77 -0.50
N GLY A 561 11.64 -29.29 -0.62
CA GLY A 561 10.44 -28.73 0.02
C GLY A 561 10.43 -28.90 1.53
N SER A 562 11.05 -29.97 2.05
CA SER A 562 11.09 -30.23 3.50
C SER A 562 11.78 -29.11 4.28
N SER A 563 12.79 -28.47 3.72
CA SER A 563 13.52 -27.36 4.36
C SER A 563 12.63 -26.13 4.59
N TYR A 564 11.78 -25.79 3.62
CA TYR A 564 10.83 -24.70 3.77
C TYR A 564 9.77 -25.02 4.83
N ILE A 565 9.18 -26.22 4.77
CA ILE A 565 8.20 -26.67 5.77
C ILE A 565 8.84 -26.73 7.16
N PHE A 566 10.07 -27.21 7.26
CA PHE A 566 10.84 -27.27 8.49
C PHE A 566 10.99 -25.88 9.13
N LEU A 567 11.41 -24.88 8.34
CA LEU A 567 11.57 -23.49 8.81
C LEU A 567 10.23 -22.92 9.31
N LEU A 568 9.19 -23.08 8.51
CA LEU A 568 7.83 -22.60 8.77
C LEU A 568 7.25 -23.25 10.04
N ALA A 569 7.31 -24.57 10.15
CA ALA A 569 6.83 -25.32 11.31
C ALA A 569 7.63 -24.99 12.57
N THR A 570 8.95 -24.82 12.44
CA THR A 570 9.82 -24.43 13.57
C THR A 570 9.47 -23.03 14.09
N GLY A 571 9.17 -22.07 13.22
CA GLY A 571 8.75 -20.72 13.62
C GLY A 571 7.43 -20.75 14.40
N VAL A 572 6.46 -21.52 13.92
CA VAL A 572 5.17 -21.70 14.62
C VAL A 572 5.34 -22.46 15.94
N LEU A 573 6.16 -23.51 16.00
CA LEU A 573 6.42 -24.25 17.23
C LEU A 573 7.04 -23.36 18.32
N GLN A 574 7.85 -22.37 17.94
CA GLN A 574 8.48 -21.42 18.86
C GLN A 574 7.53 -20.32 19.36
N SER A 575 6.41 -20.07 18.69
CA SER A 575 5.43 -19.07 19.13
C SER A 575 4.41 -19.61 20.15
N ILE A 576 4.33 -20.93 20.31
CA ILE A 576 3.40 -21.56 21.26
C ILE A 576 3.87 -21.28 22.70
N ASN A 577 2.98 -20.69 23.52
CA ASN A 577 3.26 -20.39 24.93
C ASN A 577 3.58 -21.68 25.71
N LYS A 578 4.66 -21.65 26.49
CA LYS A 578 5.12 -22.78 27.33
C LYS A 578 4.11 -23.13 28.42
N GLU A 579 3.34 -22.16 28.91
CA GLU A 579 2.31 -22.36 29.96
C GLU A 579 1.26 -23.41 29.55
N LEU A 580 0.95 -23.55 28.25
CA LEU A 580 0.04 -24.60 27.76
C LEU A 580 0.59 -26.01 27.99
N TYR A 581 1.91 -26.18 27.88
CA TYR A 581 2.56 -27.46 28.11
C TYR A 581 2.70 -27.74 29.62
N GLU A 582 2.97 -26.71 30.43
CA GLU A 582 3.05 -26.82 31.89
C GLU A 582 1.68 -27.18 32.49
N ALA A 583 0.60 -26.54 32.04
CA ALA A 583 -0.76 -26.89 32.44
C ALA A 583 -1.09 -28.36 32.08
N ALA A 584 -0.71 -28.80 30.88
CA ALA A 584 -0.89 -30.19 30.48
C ALA A 584 -0.06 -31.18 31.32
N ASP A 585 1.12 -30.77 31.78
CA ASP A 585 1.94 -31.56 32.71
C ASP A 585 1.30 -31.67 34.09
N ILE A 586 0.67 -30.62 34.59
CA ILE A 586 -0.14 -30.63 35.82
C ILE A 586 -1.33 -31.60 35.69
N ASP A 587 -1.98 -31.63 34.52
CA ASP A 587 -3.07 -32.58 34.20
C ASP A 587 -2.59 -34.02 33.91
N GLY A 588 -1.28 -34.31 34.03
CA GLY A 588 -0.71 -35.64 33.81
C GLY A 588 -0.69 -36.09 32.35
N ALA A 589 -0.70 -35.15 31.39
CA ALA A 589 -0.70 -35.49 29.97
C ALA A 589 0.67 -36.04 29.51
N SER A 590 0.65 -37.23 28.90
CA SER A 590 1.86 -37.82 28.30
C SER A 590 2.39 -37.00 27.11
N SER A 591 3.68 -37.12 26.77
CA SER A 591 4.28 -36.42 25.64
C SER A 591 3.56 -36.66 24.30
N PHE A 592 3.04 -37.87 24.08
CA PHE A 592 2.25 -38.18 22.88
C PHE A 592 0.89 -37.47 22.89
N ARG A 593 0.25 -37.34 24.07
CA ARG A 593 -0.99 -36.59 24.24
C ARG A 593 -0.75 -35.09 24.03
N LYS A 594 0.34 -34.54 24.57
CA LYS A 594 0.75 -33.13 24.31
C LYS A 594 1.01 -32.91 22.82
N LEU A 595 1.72 -33.82 22.15
CA LEU A 595 1.99 -33.74 20.71
C LEU A 595 0.70 -33.74 19.88
N THR A 596 -0.20 -34.69 20.12
CA THR A 596 -1.41 -34.89 19.28
C THR A 596 -2.56 -33.96 19.62
N LYS A 597 -2.67 -33.49 20.87
CA LYS A 597 -3.79 -32.64 21.33
C LYS A 597 -3.44 -31.16 21.44
N ILE A 598 -2.16 -30.81 21.56
CA ILE A 598 -1.72 -29.40 21.68
C ILE A 598 -0.88 -29.02 20.47
N THR A 599 0.28 -29.66 20.30
CA THR A 599 1.28 -29.23 19.32
C THR A 599 0.80 -29.34 17.88
N ILE A 600 0.41 -30.53 17.42
CA ILE A 600 0.01 -30.77 16.03
C ILE A 600 -1.21 -29.90 15.65
N PRO A 601 -2.30 -29.84 16.45
CA PRO A 601 -3.45 -29.00 16.12
C PRO A 601 -3.11 -27.51 16.02
N LEU A 602 -2.32 -26.96 16.96
CA LEU A 602 -1.94 -25.55 16.93
C LEU A 602 -1.02 -25.22 15.74
N VAL A 603 -0.09 -26.13 15.44
CA VAL A 603 0.81 -25.95 14.30
C VAL A 603 0.03 -26.05 12.99
N LEU A 604 -0.81 -27.07 12.80
CA LEU A 604 -1.63 -27.20 11.60
C LEU A 604 -2.61 -26.02 11.46
N PHE A 605 -3.20 -25.53 12.54
CA PHE A 605 -4.06 -24.35 12.51
C PHE A 605 -3.34 -23.14 11.89
N GLN A 606 -2.11 -22.85 12.33
CA GLN A 606 -1.35 -21.70 11.82
C GLN A 606 -0.72 -21.94 10.44
N THR A 607 -0.38 -23.19 10.12
CA THR A 607 0.39 -23.52 8.90
C THR A 607 -0.48 -23.97 7.73
N ALA A 608 -1.70 -24.47 7.97
CA ALA A 608 -2.57 -25.04 6.95
C ALA A 608 -2.82 -24.14 5.73
N PRO A 609 -3.08 -22.82 5.86
CA PRO A 609 -3.23 -21.95 4.69
C PRO A 609 -1.98 -21.94 3.80
N LEU A 610 -0.79 -21.99 4.40
CA LEU A 610 0.48 -22.02 3.68
C LEU A 610 0.72 -23.40 3.03
N LEU A 611 0.27 -24.48 3.67
CA LEU A 611 0.33 -25.83 3.10
C LEU A 611 -0.51 -25.95 1.82
N VAL A 612 -1.71 -25.36 1.77
CA VAL A 612 -2.54 -25.29 0.53
C VAL A 612 -1.76 -24.60 -0.60
N GLY A 613 -1.02 -23.54 -0.27
CA GLY A 613 -0.12 -22.87 -1.21
C GLY A 613 0.98 -23.78 -1.75
N GLN A 614 1.52 -24.69 -0.92
CA GLN A 614 2.56 -25.64 -1.34
C GLN A 614 2.05 -26.68 -2.35
N TYR A 615 0.81 -27.15 -2.21
CA TYR A 615 0.18 -28.01 -3.22
C TYR A 615 0.01 -27.25 -4.55
N THR A 616 -0.43 -25.99 -4.50
CA THR A 616 -0.58 -25.14 -5.70
C THR A 616 0.79 -24.89 -6.38
N PHE A 617 1.84 -24.69 -5.58
CA PHE A 617 3.21 -24.51 -6.05
C PHE A 617 3.74 -25.77 -6.76
N ASN A 618 3.64 -26.94 -6.14
CA ASN A 618 4.16 -28.18 -6.73
C ASN A 618 3.39 -28.63 -7.99
N PHE A 619 2.10 -28.32 -8.07
CA PHE A 619 1.30 -28.55 -9.30
C PHE A 619 1.90 -27.83 -10.52
N ASN A 620 2.51 -26.66 -10.29
CA ASN A 620 3.10 -25.82 -11.34
C ASN A 620 4.64 -25.77 -11.27
N ASN A 621 5.29 -26.79 -10.68
CA ASN A 621 6.74 -26.81 -10.49
C ASN A 621 7.50 -27.20 -11.76
N PHE A 622 7.50 -26.28 -12.73
CA PHE A 622 8.15 -26.44 -14.03
C PHE A 622 9.65 -26.73 -13.90
N SER A 623 10.35 -25.98 -13.04
CA SER A 623 11.80 -26.02 -12.95
C SER A 623 12.34 -27.39 -12.54
N ASN A 624 11.68 -28.11 -11.63
CA ASN A 624 12.13 -29.42 -11.20
C ASN A 624 12.11 -30.43 -12.37
N ILE A 625 11.00 -30.50 -13.09
CA ILE A 625 10.82 -31.43 -14.20
C ILE A 625 11.72 -31.06 -15.38
N TYR A 626 11.71 -29.79 -15.79
CA TYR A 626 12.44 -29.35 -16.98
C TYR A 626 13.95 -29.44 -16.80
N LEU A 627 14.49 -28.98 -15.66
CA LEU A 627 15.94 -28.98 -15.44
C LEU A 627 16.51 -30.36 -15.13
N PHE A 628 15.71 -31.30 -14.64
CA PHE A 628 16.20 -32.65 -14.33
C PHE A 628 16.45 -33.46 -15.60
N ASN A 629 15.48 -33.56 -16.52
CA ASN A 629 15.63 -34.31 -17.77
C ASN A 629 14.62 -33.89 -18.86
N SER A 630 14.16 -32.63 -18.83
CA SER A 630 13.20 -32.09 -19.80
C SER A 630 11.91 -32.91 -19.91
N GLY A 631 11.42 -33.50 -18.82
CA GLY A 631 10.19 -34.31 -18.81
C GLY A 631 10.32 -35.74 -19.33
N GLY A 632 11.54 -36.20 -19.62
CA GLY A 632 11.80 -37.57 -20.09
C GLY A 632 11.59 -38.65 -19.01
N PRO A 633 11.77 -39.95 -19.35
CA PRO A 633 12.09 -40.47 -20.69
C PRO A 633 10.94 -40.25 -21.69
N PHE A 634 11.27 -40.19 -22.98
CA PHE A 634 10.29 -39.98 -24.05
C PHE A 634 9.75 -41.32 -24.55
N ASN A 635 8.43 -41.44 -24.63
CA ASN A 635 7.74 -42.61 -25.15
C ASN A 635 6.80 -42.19 -26.29
N PRO A 636 7.28 -42.18 -27.54
CA PRO A 636 6.51 -41.70 -28.69
C PRO A 636 5.19 -42.45 -28.92
N VAL A 637 5.12 -43.72 -28.51
CA VAL A 637 3.91 -44.55 -28.64
C VAL A 637 2.79 -44.03 -27.73
N SER A 638 3.13 -43.57 -26.52
CA SER A 638 2.15 -43.17 -25.51
C SER A 638 1.85 -41.67 -25.47
N TYR A 639 2.82 -40.84 -25.85
CA TYR A 639 2.77 -39.37 -25.71
C TYR A 639 3.07 -38.62 -27.01
N GLY A 640 3.29 -39.33 -28.13
CA GLY A 640 3.77 -38.71 -29.37
C GLY A 640 5.09 -37.96 -29.17
N ASN A 641 5.41 -37.05 -30.09
CA ASN A 641 6.56 -36.14 -29.95
C ASN A 641 6.19 -34.85 -29.20
N LEU A 642 5.13 -34.87 -28.38
CA LEU A 642 4.56 -33.68 -27.73
C LEU A 642 4.86 -33.61 -26.23
N ALA A 643 5.16 -34.74 -25.58
CA ALA A 643 5.48 -34.81 -24.15
C ALA A 643 6.34 -36.03 -23.82
N GLY A 644 6.97 -36.01 -22.65
CA GLY A 644 7.64 -37.16 -22.03
C GLY A 644 6.88 -37.71 -20.83
N GLU A 645 7.35 -38.82 -20.27
CA GLU A 645 6.64 -39.56 -19.23
C GLU A 645 6.57 -38.86 -17.87
N THR A 646 7.47 -37.92 -17.60
CA THR A 646 7.50 -37.17 -16.32
C THR A 646 7.00 -35.75 -16.44
N ASP A 647 6.59 -35.33 -17.64
CA ASP A 647 6.00 -34.01 -17.84
C ASP A 647 4.79 -33.82 -16.94
N ILE A 648 4.76 -32.69 -16.25
CA ILE A 648 3.58 -32.18 -15.57
C ILE A 648 2.89 -31.19 -16.49
N LEU A 649 1.66 -30.79 -16.16
CA LEU A 649 0.86 -29.95 -17.05
C LEU A 649 1.55 -28.65 -17.47
N ILE A 650 2.29 -27.98 -16.58
CA ILE A 650 3.01 -26.75 -16.94
C ILE A 650 4.19 -27.00 -17.88
N SER A 651 4.94 -28.10 -17.73
CA SER A 651 6.02 -28.44 -18.66
C SER A 651 5.48 -28.91 -20.00
N TYR A 652 4.32 -29.57 -20.00
CA TYR A 652 3.57 -29.88 -21.20
C TYR A 652 3.08 -28.61 -21.94
N ILE A 653 2.50 -27.64 -21.24
CA ILE A 653 2.11 -26.35 -21.83
C ILE A 653 3.33 -25.65 -22.45
N TYR A 654 4.48 -25.68 -21.77
CA TYR A 654 5.71 -25.11 -22.30
C TYR A 654 6.11 -25.78 -23.63
N LYS A 655 6.15 -27.11 -23.69
CA LYS A 655 6.46 -27.84 -24.93
C LYS A 655 5.44 -27.58 -26.04
N LEU A 656 4.15 -27.55 -25.71
CA LEU A 656 3.11 -27.23 -26.67
C LEU A 656 3.31 -25.84 -27.27
N THR A 657 3.57 -24.83 -26.44
CA THR A 657 3.60 -23.43 -26.88
C THR A 657 4.93 -22.99 -27.46
N MET A 658 6.04 -23.40 -26.86
CA MET A 658 7.40 -22.94 -27.20
C MET A 658 8.09 -23.85 -28.22
N GLU A 659 7.92 -25.17 -28.11
CA GLU A 659 8.58 -26.14 -29.01
C GLU A 659 7.68 -26.47 -30.21
N ASN A 660 6.39 -26.67 -29.96
CA ASN A 660 5.45 -27.16 -30.96
C ASN A 660 4.48 -26.10 -31.52
N GLN A 661 4.54 -24.85 -31.05
CA GLN A 661 3.74 -23.72 -31.56
C GLN A 661 2.20 -23.91 -31.50
N TYR A 662 1.70 -24.69 -30.55
CA TYR A 662 0.27 -24.80 -30.23
C TYR A 662 -0.15 -23.79 -29.14
N GLN A 663 -0.04 -22.48 -29.40
CA GLN A 663 -0.26 -21.46 -28.36
C GLN A 663 -1.72 -21.36 -27.91
N ALA A 664 -2.70 -21.43 -28.81
CA ALA A 664 -4.12 -21.36 -28.42
C ALA A 664 -4.54 -22.57 -27.58
N LEU A 665 -4.06 -23.77 -27.94
CA LEU A 665 -4.31 -24.98 -27.16
C LEU A 665 -3.63 -24.93 -25.79
N GLY A 666 -2.36 -24.51 -25.73
CA GLY A 666 -1.64 -24.32 -24.47
C GLY A 666 -2.30 -23.28 -23.56
N ALA A 667 -2.82 -22.20 -24.14
CA ALA A 667 -3.61 -21.21 -23.42
C ALA A 667 -4.91 -21.80 -22.87
N ALA A 668 -5.66 -22.59 -23.65
CA ALA A 668 -6.88 -23.26 -23.18
C ALA A 668 -6.61 -24.25 -22.03
N ILE A 669 -5.53 -25.03 -22.11
CA ILE A 669 -5.08 -25.91 -21.02
C ILE A 669 -4.76 -25.07 -19.77
N THR A 670 -4.03 -23.96 -19.94
CA THR A 670 -3.68 -23.04 -18.84
C THR A 670 -4.91 -22.49 -18.13
N ILE A 671 -5.95 -22.07 -18.87
CA ILE A 671 -7.21 -21.56 -18.29
C ILE A 671 -7.95 -22.66 -17.53
N LEU A 672 -8.11 -23.85 -18.12
CA LEU A 672 -8.78 -24.98 -17.46
C LEU A 672 -8.12 -25.32 -16.13
N ILE A 673 -6.79 -25.43 -16.14
CA ILE A 673 -6.00 -25.74 -14.94
C ILE A 673 -6.11 -24.62 -13.91
N SER A 674 -6.01 -23.36 -14.34
CA SER A 674 -6.10 -22.22 -13.44
C SER A 674 -7.44 -22.19 -12.72
N ILE A 675 -8.55 -22.46 -13.44
CA ILE A 675 -9.89 -22.56 -12.85
C ILE A 675 -9.97 -23.74 -11.87
N ALA A 676 -9.49 -24.91 -12.27
CA ALA A 676 -9.50 -26.09 -11.41
C ALA A 676 -8.68 -25.85 -10.12
N LEU A 677 -7.49 -25.27 -10.23
CA LEU A 677 -6.64 -24.91 -9.09
C LEU A 677 -7.30 -23.85 -8.21
N MET A 678 -7.90 -22.81 -8.79
CA MET A 678 -8.63 -21.79 -8.01
C MET A 678 -9.77 -22.42 -7.20
N ILE A 679 -10.52 -23.36 -7.78
CA ILE A 679 -11.60 -24.07 -7.09
C ILE A 679 -11.04 -24.93 -5.95
N VAL A 680 -10.01 -25.74 -6.22
CA VAL A 680 -9.38 -26.62 -5.21
C VAL A 680 -8.77 -25.79 -4.08
N SER A 681 -8.03 -24.73 -4.39
CA SER A 681 -7.43 -23.85 -3.40
C SER A 681 -8.48 -23.09 -2.61
N TYR A 682 -9.54 -22.59 -3.24
CA TYR A 682 -10.67 -21.96 -2.54
C TYR A 682 -11.33 -22.90 -1.54
N ILE A 683 -11.59 -24.16 -1.94
CA ILE A 683 -12.13 -25.19 -1.05
C ILE A 683 -11.15 -25.47 0.10
N GLY A 684 -9.86 -25.61 -0.19
CA GLY A 684 -8.81 -25.82 0.82
C GLY A 684 -8.73 -24.69 1.85
N TYR A 685 -8.72 -23.44 1.39
CA TYR A 685 -8.72 -22.27 2.27
C TYR A 685 -10.01 -22.18 3.10
N ARG A 686 -11.18 -22.35 2.47
CA ARG A 686 -12.48 -22.30 3.16
C ARG A 686 -12.60 -23.36 4.25
N ASN A 687 -12.07 -24.55 4.03
CA ASN A 687 -12.16 -25.67 4.97
C ASN A 687 -11.10 -25.61 6.09
N THR A 688 -10.13 -24.68 6.00
CA THR A 688 -9.12 -24.52 7.04
C THR A 688 -9.71 -23.82 8.26
N ASP A 689 -9.52 -24.39 9.46
CA ASP A 689 -10.07 -23.84 10.71
C ASP A 689 -9.61 -22.41 11.00
N ALA A 690 -8.41 -22.01 10.55
CA ALA A 690 -7.93 -20.63 10.63
C ALA A 690 -8.90 -19.65 9.97
N PHE A 691 -9.37 -19.98 8.77
CA PHE A 691 -10.29 -19.13 8.01
C PHE A 691 -11.73 -19.20 8.54
N ARG A 692 -12.11 -20.32 9.19
CA ARG A 692 -13.44 -20.48 9.80
C ARG A 692 -13.60 -19.72 11.11
N LYS A 693 -12.52 -19.49 11.86
CA LYS A 693 -12.54 -18.81 13.17
C LYS A 693 -12.23 -17.31 13.11
N GLU A 694 -11.73 -16.80 11.97
CA GLU A 694 -11.57 -15.35 11.73
C GLU A 694 -12.88 -14.67 11.29
N LYS A 695 -13.88 -15.43 10.83
CA LYS A 695 -15.26 -14.97 10.62
C LYS A 695 -16.08 -15.14 11.88
#